data_AF-A0A2W6TAT8-F1
#
_entry.id   AF-A0A2W6TAT8-F1
#
_cell.length_a   1.000
_cell.length_b   1.000
_cell.length_c   1.000
_cell.angle_alpha   90.00
_cell.angle_beta   90.00
_cell.angle_gamma   90.00
#
_symmetry.space_group_name_H-M   'P 1'
#
loop_
_entity.id
_entity.type
_entity.pdbx_description
1 polymer ?
#
loop_
_entity_poly.entity_id
_entity_poly.type
_entity_poly.pdbx_seq_one_letter_code
_entity_poly.pdbx_strand_id
1 'polypeptide(L)'
;MDKKDQSGTIKKLEDFYTKKNSLDVMNTLYSYYQKANRIEDQKKLLKKFIELYPVINSYRNQYIDLIDEDVQNPELIQEIENALGNFPYSYTMLAAKAEVLAKQNKKAEAVKFAKLSLSHNAENEAMHKLVRDLDNTEDEISKTATKDLYKIASERKNKSPKGKKGVTTLLDEYIVNVYPEGGFKKRSTYLYEITSEKGIEEMKEYYVNYYDDVIKSEILKPNGSIVPGEKSEDQIVFTNLAVGDVVVIQKESLERSGGRFYKDFNLSSYFNSEYPVVESVFTVITPESMNYQVKSNNKEVPSTKKKVGDKLFQTWKLTDLPEINLDEYFGPSFYDATISVTANSIKTWQEISNWYADLTRKSLVSDKVIDKAFKEIFPTGISGMNDTEKAEKIYNYIEKNVTYSSVDFRQSGYIPQKPSKTLVTKLGDCKDLSTLFVILGNQAGLKSNLVLVQTNDNSVQRLILPNLSFNHCIVKVNLDGKDTFLEMTDKYLPFNSVVKGNYKAKGLVIYTDKAAAGNTDLIDIPIVNNTKSTFKTISEVNINGDLQSFSTKQFVMGQTKSYYNDFFQDSQTDEYRKKNMEEEYGEVLDKVISVKSVKLIEGKDLTSKPLAFEVEYNINDKPQSVGSLKIMKIPFVTKPFTKDVVATENRTSDIQYTKYEKQNDYFEEVYLNIPEGMKFIEIPESKALAYNDFKYSINYSLEKNNRLKITRKADTPWNNIKKEQYPEFKKFVEDVINTENQILGYK
;
A
#
# COMPACT_ATOMS: atom_id res chain seq x y z
N MET A 1 -42.25 -3.74 -2.24
CA MET A 1 -42.77 -5.12 -2.43
C MET A 1 -44.05 -5.25 -1.62
N ASP A 2 -45.13 -5.64 -2.30
CA ASP A 2 -46.52 -5.53 -1.87
C ASP A 2 -46.85 -6.01 -0.45
N LYS A 3 -47.60 -5.18 0.28
CA LYS A 3 -48.46 -5.56 1.41
C LYS A 3 -49.62 -6.45 0.91
N LYS A 4 -49.33 -7.61 0.30
CA LYS A 4 -50.36 -8.65 0.11
C LYS A 4 -50.82 -9.09 1.49
N ASP A 5 -52.13 -9.20 1.68
CA ASP A 5 -52.74 -9.74 2.90
C ASP A 5 -52.12 -11.10 3.26
N GLN A 6 -51.25 -11.11 4.28
CA GLN A 6 -50.52 -12.30 4.74
C GLN A 6 -51.33 -13.13 5.75
N SER A 7 -52.56 -12.70 6.09
CA SER A 7 -53.38 -13.33 7.13
C SER A 7 -53.66 -14.81 6.86
N GLY A 8 -53.95 -15.17 5.60
CA GLY A 8 -54.20 -16.56 5.19
C GLY A 8 -52.96 -17.45 5.31
N THR A 9 -51.76 -16.90 5.07
CA THR A 9 -50.49 -17.64 5.24
C THR A 9 -50.13 -17.79 6.72
N ILE A 10 -50.29 -16.72 7.50
CA ILE A 10 -50.09 -16.75 8.97
C ILE A 10 -50.99 -17.81 9.60
N LYS A 11 -52.28 -17.84 9.25
CA LYS A 11 -53.22 -18.83 9.80
C LYS A 11 -52.82 -20.27 9.47
N LYS A 12 -52.38 -20.56 8.25
CA LYS A 12 -51.89 -21.90 7.87
C LYS A 12 -50.65 -22.31 8.67
N LEU A 13 -49.74 -21.37 8.92
CA LEU A 13 -48.54 -21.60 9.72
C LEU A 13 -48.89 -21.80 11.21
N GLU A 14 -49.84 -21.03 11.76
CA GLU A 14 -50.38 -21.21 13.12
C GLU A 14 -51.06 -22.59 13.26
N ASP A 15 -51.92 -22.96 12.30
CA ASP A 15 -52.59 -24.28 12.27
C ASP A 15 -51.60 -25.44 12.15
N PHE A 16 -50.47 -25.24 11.46
CA PHE A 16 -49.42 -26.24 11.39
C PHE A 16 -48.63 -26.31 12.70
N TYR A 17 -48.26 -25.15 13.25
CA TYR A 17 -47.52 -25.02 14.49
C TYR A 17 -48.26 -25.68 15.68
N THR A 18 -49.59 -25.57 15.74
CA THR A 18 -50.40 -26.26 16.77
C THR A 18 -50.36 -27.79 16.66
N LYS A 19 -50.07 -28.34 15.48
CA LYS A 19 -50.03 -29.79 15.22
C LYS A 19 -48.62 -30.37 15.36
N LYS A 20 -47.59 -29.57 15.07
CA LYS A 20 -46.20 -30.02 15.08
C LYS A 20 -45.24 -28.86 15.37
N ASN A 21 -44.40 -29.05 16.38
CA ASN A 21 -43.25 -28.19 16.62
C ASN A 21 -42.20 -28.43 15.52
N SER A 22 -42.03 -27.46 14.63
CA SER A 22 -41.02 -27.45 13.57
C SER A 22 -40.29 -26.12 13.59
N LEU A 23 -38.95 -26.17 13.69
CA LEU A 23 -38.11 -24.99 13.75
C LEU A 23 -38.30 -24.08 12.52
N ASP A 24 -38.38 -24.68 11.33
CA ASP A 24 -38.59 -23.95 10.06
C ASP A 24 -39.93 -23.22 10.04
N VAL A 25 -40.99 -23.87 10.54
CA VAL A 25 -42.33 -23.27 10.61
C VAL A 25 -42.37 -22.15 11.63
N MET A 26 -41.76 -22.33 12.79
CA MET A 26 -41.67 -21.28 13.81
C MET A 26 -40.87 -20.07 13.31
N ASN A 27 -39.72 -20.29 12.64
CA ASN A 27 -38.91 -19.20 12.08
C ASN A 27 -39.66 -18.45 10.97
N THR A 28 -40.35 -19.20 10.11
CA THR A 28 -41.17 -18.62 9.05
C THR A 28 -42.31 -17.79 9.65
N LEU A 29 -43.03 -18.35 10.64
CA LEU A 29 -44.13 -17.68 11.33
C LEU A 29 -43.67 -16.40 12.03
N TYR A 30 -42.51 -16.42 12.69
CA TYR A 30 -41.91 -15.23 13.29
C TYR A 30 -41.66 -14.12 12.27
N SER A 31 -41.06 -14.43 11.11
CA SER A 31 -40.84 -13.44 10.03
C SER A 31 -42.16 -12.84 9.52
N TYR A 32 -43.22 -13.64 9.43
CA TYR A 32 -44.54 -13.13 9.08
C TYR A 32 -45.14 -12.24 10.18
N TYR A 33 -44.96 -12.57 11.46
CA TYR A 33 -45.39 -11.71 12.55
C TYR A 33 -44.64 -10.37 12.58
N GLN A 34 -43.34 -10.34 12.23
CA GLN A 34 -42.58 -9.09 12.08
C GLN A 34 -43.16 -8.22 10.97
N LYS A 35 -43.40 -8.78 9.78
CA LYS A 35 -43.97 -8.05 8.64
C LYS A 35 -45.39 -7.53 8.93
N ALA A 36 -46.15 -8.27 9.73
CA ALA A 36 -47.52 -7.91 10.13
C ALA A 36 -47.58 -7.04 11.40
N ASN A 37 -46.44 -6.69 12.00
CA ASN A 37 -46.35 -5.95 13.27
C ASN A 37 -47.14 -6.59 14.43
N ARG A 38 -47.23 -7.93 14.48
CA ARG A 38 -47.91 -8.69 15.55
C ARG A 38 -46.98 -8.94 16.74
N ILE A 39 -46.65 -7.89 17.50
CA ILE A 39 -45.61 -7.92 18.55
C ILE A 39 -45.89 -8.96 19.65
N GLU A 40 -47.12 -9.08 20.14
CA GLU A 40 -47.43 -10.04 21.22
C GLU A 40 -47.30 -11.51 20.78
N ASP A 41 -47.53 -11.79 19.50
CA ASP A 41 -47.36 -13.13 18.96
C ASP A 41 -45.87 -13.43 18.70
N GLN A 42 -45.08 -12.42 18.33
CA GLN A 42 -43.61 -12.52 18.30
C GLN A 42 -43.06 -12.88 19.69
N LYS A 43 -43.48 -12.16 20.74
CA LYS A 43 -43.08 -12.42 22.13
C LYS A 43 -43.40 -13.85 22.57
N LYS A 44 -44.64 -14.31 22.36
CA LYS A 44 -45.05 -15.69 22.70
C LYS A 44 -44.21 -16.74 21.97
N LEU A 45 -43.95 -16.53 20.68
CA LEU A 45 -43.19 -17.46 19.87
C LEU A 45 -41.70 -17.49 20.27
N LEU A 46 -41.11 -16.32 20.58
CA LEU A 46 -39.75 -16.22 21.12
C LEU A 46 -39.61 -16.89 22.48
N LYS A 47 -40.58 -16.75 23.39
CA LYS A 47 -40.59 -17.52 24.65
C LYS A 47 -40.56 -19.02 24.39
N LYS A 48 -41.32 -19.51 23.39
CA LYS A 48 -41.27 -20.92 22.99
C LYS A 48 -39.89 -21.31 22.46
N PHE A 49 -39.27 -20.47 21.63
CA PHE A 49 -37.91 -20.72 21.15
C PHE A 49 -36.91 -20.81 22.31
N ILE A 50 -37.00 -19.91 23.29
CA ILE A 50 -36.15 -19.89 24.47
C ILE A 50 -36.37 -21.14 25.33
N GLU A 51 -37.61 -21.59 25.50
CA GLU A 51 -37.94 -22.83 26.22
C GLU A 51 -37.34 -24.06 25.55
N LEU A 52 -37.44 -24.15 24.22
CA LEU A 52 -36.92 -25.28 23.44
C LEU A 52 -35.39 -25.25 23.30
N TYR A 53 -34.79 -24.06 23.27
CA TYR A 53 -33.37 -23.84 23.01
C TYR A 53 -32.75 -22.84 23.99
N PRO A 54 -32.71 -23.16 25.30
CA PRO A 54 -32.38 -22.21 26.36
C PRO A 54 -30.96 -21.64 26.28
N VAL A 55 -30.04 -22.34 25.61
CA VAL A 55 -28.63 -21.95 25.41
C VAL A 55 -28.40 -21.05 24.19
N ILE A 56 -29.40 -20.87 23.32
CA ILE A 56 -29.29 -20.06 22.10
C ILE A 56 -29.73 -18.63 22.40
N ASN A 57 -28.76 -17.74 22.62
CA ASN A 57 -29.04 -16.35 22.96
C ASN A 57 -29.69 -15.54 21.83
N SER A 58 -29.64 -15.95 20.55
CA SER A 58 -30.22 -15.14 19.46
C SER A 58 -31.73 -14.93 19.59
N TYR A 59 -32.47 -15.93 20.10
CA TYR A 59 -33.91 -15.79 20.39
C TYR A 59 -34.15 -14.94 21.64
N ARG A 60 -33.26 -15.06 22.62
CA ARG A 60 -33.32 -14.28 23.86
C ARG A 60 -33.06 -12.80 23.60
N ASN A 61 -32.06 -12.47 22.80
CA ASN A 61 -31.74 -11.10 22.39
C ASN A 61 -32.94 -10.47 21.66
N GLN A 62 -33.52 -11.17 20.69
CA GLN A 62 -34.73 -10.70 20.01
C GLN A 62 -35.91 -10.50 20.96
N TYR A 63 -36.04 -11.33 21.99
CA TYR A 63 -37.09 -11.17 22.98
C TYR A 63 -36.85 -9.96 23.87
N ILE A 64 -35.60 -9.76 24.32
CA ILE A 64 -35.14 -8.58 25.07
C ILE A 64 -35.46 -7.30 24.29
N ASP A 65 -35.13 -7.25 22.99
CA ASP A 65 -35.42 -6.10 22.10
C ASP A 65 -36.92 -5.77 21.98
N LEU A 66 -37.83 -6.71 22.30
CA LEU A 66 -39.28 -6.48 22.27
C LEU A 66 -39.87 -6.05 23.63
N ILE A 67 -39.10 -6.17 24.71
CA ILE A 67 -39.54 -5.86 26.08
C ILE A 67 -38.70 -4.77 26.75
N ASP A 68 -37.74 -4.19 26.03
CA ASP A 68 -36.82 -3.16 26.52
C ASP A 68 -37.48 -1.77 26.70
N GLU A 69 -38.70 -1.59 26.18
CA GLU A 69 -39.51 -0.38 26.36
C GLU A 69 -39.84 -0.11 27.83
N ASP A 70 -40.10 -1.16 28.62
CA ASP A 70 -40.34 -1.06 30.07
C ASP A 70 -39.14 -1.57 30.87
N VAL A 71 -38.28 -0.64 31.24
CA VAL A 71 -37.04 -0.90 32.00
C VAL A 71 -37.29 -1.32 33.46
N GLN A 72 -38.53 -1.22 33.94
CA GLN A 72 -38.94 -1.73 35.25
C GLN A 72 -39.46 -3.17 35.18
N ASN A 73 -39.61 -3.73 33.96
CA ASN A 73 -40.03 -5.11 33.78
C ASN A 73 -38.99 -6.07 34.39
N PRO A 74 -39.34 -6.85 35.43
CA PRO A 74 -38.41 -7.80 36.04
C PRO A 74 -37.99 -8.92 35.08
N GLU A 75 -38.80 -9.21 34.05
CA GLU A 75 -38.46 -10.19 33.02
C GLU A 75 -37.27 -9.73 32.17
N LEU A 76 -37.13 -8.42 31.90
CA LEU A 76 -36.04 -7.88 31.10
C LEU A 76 -34.67 -8.18 31.72
N ILE A 77 -34.48 -7.85 33.00
CA ILE A 77 -33.20 -8.08 33.67
C ILE A 77 -32.91 -9.58 33.84
N GLN A 78 -33.94 -10.38 34.12
CA GLN A 78 -33.81 -11.83 34.23
C GLN A 78 -33.35 -12.46 32.91
N GLU A 79 -33.91 -12.03 31.78
CA GLU A 79 -33.53 -12.53 30.47
C GLU A 79 -32.10 -12.09 30.08
N ILE A 80 -31.70 -10.87 30.41
CA ILE A 80 -30.31 -10.42 30.25
C ILE A 80 -29.36 -11.29 31.11
N GLU A 81 -29.73 -11.60 32.35
CA GLU A 81 -28.93 -12.45 33.24
C GLU A 81 -28.84 -13.89 32.74
N ASN A 82 -29.94 -14.46 32.22
CA ASN A 82 -29.94 -15.75 31.57
C ASN A 82 -29.02 -15.75 30.33
N ALA A 83 -29.06 -14.68 29.52
CA ALA A 83 -28.18 -14.52 28.36
C ALA A 83 -26.70 -14.49 28.77
N LEU A 84 -26.37 -13.75 29.82
CA LEU A 84 -25.02 -13.67 30.38
C LEU A 84 -24.60 -14.98 31.05
N GLY A 85 -25.52 -15.73 31.64
CA GLY A 85 -25.26 -17.07 32.17
C GLY A 85 -24.79 -18.03 31.08
N ASN A 86 -25.39 -17.95 29.89
CA ASN A 86 -24.96 -18.70 28.71
C ASN A 86 -23.64 -18.18 28.11
N PHE A 87 -23.47 -16.85 28.06
CA PHE A 87 -22.28 -16.21 27.47
C PHE A 87 -21.81 -15.01 28.31
N PRO A 88 -20.96 -15.24 29.34
CA PRO A 88 -20.61 -14.22 30.34
C PRO A 88 -19.87 -12.99 29.80
N TYR A 89 -19.17 -13.16 28.67
CA TYR A 89 -18.39 -12.09 28.01
C TYR A 89 -19.15 -11.42 26.85
N SER A 90 -20.47 -11.59 26.79
CA SER A 90 -21.31 -10.91 25.80
C SER A 90 -21.28 -9.40 26.00
N TYR A 91 -20.45 -8.68 25.25
CA TYR A 91 -20.36 -7.22 25.38
C TYR A 91 -21.70 -6.52 25.09
N THR A 92 -22.54 -7.09 24.21
CA THR A 92 -23.88 -6.56 23.91
C THR A 92 -24.82 -6.71 25.10
N MET A 93 -24.86 -7.89 25.75
CA MET A 93 -25.71 -8.09 26.93
C MET A 93 -25.18 -7.36 28.17
N LEU A 94 -23.86 -7.21 28.30
CA LEU A 94 -23.25 -6.36 29.32
C LEU A 94 -23.65 -4.88 29.14
N ALA A 95 -23.69 -4.39 27.90
CA ALA A 95 -24.16 -3.03 27.58
C ALA A 95 -25.65 -2.87 27.90
N ALA A 96 -26.49 -3.81 27.44
CA ALA A 96 -27.92 -3.81 27.75
C ALA A 96 -28.18 -3.79 29.27
N LYS A 97 -27.44 -4.61 30.03
CA LYS A 97 -27.50 -4.60 31.51
C LYS A 97 -27.15 -3.23 32.08
N ALA A 98 -26.09 -2.60 31.58
CA ALA A 98 -25.66 -1.28 32.03
C ALA A 98 -26.73 -0.21 31.77
N GLU A 99 -27.34 -0.20 30.60
CA GLU A 99 -28.41 0.75 30.23
C GLU A 99 -29.65 0.58 31.11
N VAL A 100 -30.10 -0.66 31.32
CA VAL A 100 -31.24 -0.95 32.20
C VAL A 100 -30.96 -0.48 33.62
N LEU A 101 -29.79 -0.80 34.16
CA LEU A 101 -29.38 -0.37 35.50
C LEU A 101 -29.29 1.16 35.61
N ALA A 102 -28.82 1.84 34.56
CA ALA A 102 -28.75 3.29 34.52
C ALA A 102 -30.14 3.91 34.59
N LYS A 103 -31.09 3.41 33.79
CA LYS A 103 -32.50 3.85 33.79
C LYS A 103 -33.22 3.51 35.10
N GLN A 104 -32.77 2.48 35.83
CA GLN A 104 -33.21 2.15 37.19
C GLN A 104 -32.53 2.99 38.29
N ASN A 105 -31.74 4.00 37.94
CA ASN A 105 -30.96 4.84 38.87
C ASN A 105 -29.90 4.07 39.70
N LYS A 106 -29.48 2.87 39.27
CA LYS A 106 -28.41 2.07 39.89
C LYS A 106 -27.05 2.44 39.30
N LYS A 107 -26.65 3.70 39.47
CA LYS A 107 -25.46 4.31 38.82
C LYS A 107 -24.19 3.49 38.96
N ALA A 108 -23.80 3.08 40.17
CA ALA A 108 -22.53 2.38 40.40
C ALA A 108 -22.47 1.02 39.67
N GLU A 109 -23.59 0.30 39.65
CA GLU A 109 -23.69 -0.99 38.94
C GLU A 109 -23.71 -0.78 37.43
N ALA A 110 -24.44 0.24 36.95
CA ALA A 110 -24.45 0.60 35.54
C ALA A 110 -23.04 0.91 35.01
N VAL A 111 -22.27 1.76 35.71
CA VAL A 111 -20.88 2.07 35.35
C VAL A 111 -20.01 0.82 35.35
N LYS A 112 -20.17 -0.07 36.34
CA LYS A 112 -19.43 -1.34 36.41
C LYS A 112 -19.68 -2.21 35.17
N PHE A 113 -20.94 -2.41 34.78
CA PHE A 113 -21.28 -3.24 33.62
C PHE A 113 -20.94 -2.56 32.29
N ALA A 114 -21.05 -1.23 32.20
CA ALA A 114 -20.61 -0.47 31.03
C ALA A 114 -19.10 -0.65 30.81
N LYS A 115 -18.27 -0.50 31.86
CA LYS A 115 -16.82 -0.75 31.78
C LYS A 115 -16.49 -2.19 31.42
N LEU A 116 -17.25 -3.16 31.94
CA LEU A 116 -17.07 -4.56 31.59
C LEU A 116 -17.41 -4.81 30.10
N SER A 117 -18.47 -4.19 29.58
CA SER A 117 -18.78 -4.20 28.14
C SER A 117 -17.63 -3.60 27.31
N LEU A 118 -17.14 -2.41 27.69
CA LEU A 118 -16.04 -1.72 27.02
C LEU A 118 -14.73 -2.52 27.02
N SER A 119 -14.47 -3.33 28.06
CA SER A 119 -13.30 -4.22 28.11
C SER A 119 -13.28 -5.30 27.01
N HIS A 120 -14.43 -5.56 26.39
CA HIS A 120 -14.60 -6.52 25.29
C HIS A 120 -14.97 -5.82 23.97
N ASN A 121 -15.54 -4.62 24.03
CA ASN A 121 -15.83 -3.75 22.88
C ASN A 121 -15.63 -2.26 23.18
N ALA A 122 -14.40 -1.78 23.02
CA ALA A 122 -14.02 -0.40 23.32
C ALA A 122 -14.59 0.65 22.33
N GLU A 123 -15.15 0.22 21.19
CA GLU A 123 -15.77 1.11 20.18
C GLU A 123 -17.22 1.46 20.51
N ASN A 124 -17.77 0.94 21.61
CA ASN A 124 -19.14 1.24 21.97
C ASN A 124 -19.25 2.66 22.54
N GLU A 125 -19.39 3.66 21.67
CA GLU A 125 -19.50 5.08 22.04
C GLU A 125 -20.72 5.33 22.94
N ALA A 126 -21.80 4.57 22.79
CA ALA A 126 -22.95 4.67 23.67
C ALA A 126 -22.57 4.31 25.12
N MET A 127 -21.70 3.32 25.33
CA MET A 127 -21.21 2.97 26.67
C MET A 127 -20.22 3.99 27.21
N HIS A 128 -19.33 4.54 26.39
CA HIS A 128 -18.47 5.65 26.81
C HIS A 128 -19.29 6.87 27.21
N LYS A 129 -20.30 7.24 26.40
CA LYS A 129 -21.23 8.32 26.69
C LYS A 129 -22.02 8.06 27.98
N LEU A 130 -22.54 6.84 28.16
CA LEU A 130 -23.27 6.45 29.37
C LEU A 130 -22.40 6.63 30.63
N VAL A 131 -21.14 6.17 30.59
CA VAL A 131 -20.20 6.36 31.70
C VAL A 131 -19.97 7.84 31.96
N ARG A 132 -19.72 8.64 30.91
CA ARG A 132 -19.51 10.10 31.03
C ARG A 132 -20.70 10.82 31.62
N ASP A 133 -21.91 10.52 31.13
CA ASP A 133 -23.16 11.13 31.60
C ASP A 133 -23.42 10.77 33.07
N LEU A 134 -23.26 9.49 33.42
CA LEU A 134 -23.44 9.03 34.80
C LEU A 134 -22.42 9.69 35.72
N ASP A 135 -21.15 9.76 35.34
CA ASP A 135 -20.08 10.36 36.15
C ASP A 135 -20.00 11.89 36.06
N ASN A 136 -20.88 12.52 35.26
CA ASN A 136 -20.93 13.97 35.00
C ASN A 136 -19.57 14.53 34.55
N THR A 137 -18.97 13.87 33.55
CA THR A 137 -17.67 14.25 32.98
C THR A 137 -17.79 14.63 31.51
N GLU A 138 -17.01 15.62 31.09
CA GLU A 138 -16.91 15.99 29.67
C GLU A 138 -15.96 15.03 28.93
N ASP A 139 -16.27 14.81 27.64
CA ASP A 139 -15.40 14.14 26.66
C ASP A 139 -13.98 14.74 26.66
N GLU A 140 -12.97 13.88 26.68
CA GLU A 140 -11.57 14.30 26.86
C GLU A 140 -11.03 15.11 25.68
N ILE A 141 -11.48 14.82 24.46
CA ILE A 141 -11.10 15.59 23.26
C ILE A 141 -11.60 17.03 23.41
N SER A 142 -12.83 17.21 23.90
CA SER A 142 -13.47 18.52 24.07
C SER A 142 -12.77 19.43 25.09
N LYS A 143 -12.00 18.85 26.02
CA LYS A 143 -11.17 19.59 27.00
C LYS A 143 -9.97 20.30 26.37
N THR A 144 -9.52 19.87 25.19
CA THR A 144 -8.33 20.42 24.50
C THR A 144 -8.60 20.92 23.08
N ALA A 145 -9.71 20.51 22.46
CA ALA A 145 -10.08 20.93 21.13
C ALA A 145 -10.34 22.43 21.04
N THR A 146 -10.02 23.00 19.88
CA THR A 146 -10.33 24.38 19.56
C THR A 146 -11.85 24.61 19.60
N LYS A 147 -12.31 25.48 20.52
CA LYS A 147 -13.74 25.66 20.80
C LYS A 147 -14.48 26.50 19.76
N ASP A 148 -13.94 27.67 19.41
CA ASP A 148 -14.59 28.64 18.51
C ASP A 148 -13.92 28.64 17.13
N LEU A 149 -14.31 27.67 16.30
CA LEU A 149 -13.74 27.49 14.96
C LEU A 149 -13.97 28.70 14.04
N TYR A 150 -15.12 29.36 14.15
CA TYR A 150 -15.48 30.48 13.27
C TYR A 150 -14.71 31.76 13.63
N LYS A 151 -14.50 31.99 14.94
CA LYS A 151 -13.59 33.04 15.39
C LYS A 151 -12.16 32.78 14.92
N ILE A 152 -11.67 31.55 15.08
CA ILE A 152 -10.33 31.18 14.63
C ILE A 152 -10.17 31.34 13.11
N ALA A 153 -11.16 30.91 12.32
CA ALA A 153 -11.17 31.12 10.88
C ALA A 153 -11.06 32.61 10.55
N SER A 154 -11.90 33.45 11.18
CA SER A 154 -11.92 34.90 10.95
C SER A 154 -10.62 35.58 11.36
N GLU A 155 -10.03 35.17 12.48
CA GLU A 155 -8.77 35.72 13.00
C GLU A 155 -7.56 35.33 12.14
N ARG A 156 -7.58 34.15 11.50
CA ARG A 156 -6.42 33.61 10.76
C ARG A 156 -6.47 33.86 9.26
N LYS A 157 -7.63 34.23 8.74
CA LYS A 157 -7.84 34.57 7.34
C LYS A 157 -6.82 35.61 6.87
N ASN A 158 -6.25 35.42 5.68
CA ASN A 158 -5.22 36.28 5.10
C ASN A 158 -3.90 36.40 5.92
N LYS A 159 -3.62 35.52 6.89
CA LYS A 159 -2.37 35.57 7.68
C LYS A 159 -1.19 34.79 7.09
N SER A 160 -1.41 33.92 6.10
CA SER A 160 -0.35 33.12 5.45
C SER A 160 -0.22 33.48 3.97
N PRO A 161 0.96 33.32 3.34
CA PRO A 161 1.10 33.41 1.89
C PRO A 161 0.11 32.49 1.16
N LYS A 162 -0.41 32.96 0.02
CA LYS A 162 -1.32 32.18 -0.82
C LYS A 162 -0.55 31.04 -1.48
N GLY A 163 -0.99 29.80 -1.25
CA GLY A 163 -0.39 28.60 -1.85
C GLY A 163 -0.68 28.45 -3.34
N LYS A 164 0.14 27.67 -4.04
CA LYS A 164 0.04 27.44 -5.51
C LYS A 164 -1.26 26.76 -5.96
N LYS A 165 -1.96 26.10 -5.03
CA LYS A 165 -3.25 25.44 -5.26
C LYS A 165 -4.45 26.35 -4.94
N GLY A 166 -4.21 27.58 -4.48
CA GLY A 166 -5.30 28.50 -4.16
C GLY A 166 -6.01 28.20 -2.84
N VAL A 167 -5.39 27.41 -1.97
CA VAL A 167 -5.92 27.04 -0.65
C VAL A 167 -4.88 27.33 0.43
N THR A 168 -5.33 27.72 1.62
CA THR A 168 -4.50 27.85 2.81
C THR A 168 -5.17 27.17 3.99
N THR A 169 -4.43 26.33 4.71
CA THR A 169 -4.93 25.66 5.91
C THR A 169 -4.77 26.59 7.11
N LEU A 170 -5.88 27.13 7.62
CA LEU A 170 -5.90 28.01 8.79
C LEU A 170 -5.77 27.23 10.12
N LEU A 171 -6.25 26.00 10.13
CA LEU A 171 -6.14 25.06 11.24
C LEU A 171 -6.13 23.64 10.69
N ASP A 172 -5.15 22.86 11.11
CA ASP A 172 -5.11 21.40 11.03
C ASP A 172 -4.98 20.87 12.47
N GLU A 173 -6.07 20.38 13.04
CA GLU A 173 -6.10 19.87 14.41
C GLU A 173 -6.44 18.39 14.42
N TYR A 174 -5.52 17.57 14.95
CA TYR A 174 -5.71 16.14 15.13
C TYR A 174 -5.56 15.77 16.61
N ILE A 175 -6.64 15.29 17.21
CA ILE A 175 -6.68 14.91 18.63
C ILE A 175 -7.09 13.45 18.74
N VAL A 176 -6.34 12.69 19.52
CA VAL A 176 -6.57 11.26 19.73
C VAL A 176 -6.69 10.96 21.22
N ASN A 177 -7.78 10.32 21.63
CA ASN A 177 -8.00 9.81 22.98
C ASN A 177 -7.86 8.29 22.99
N VAL A 178 -6.79 7.80 23.61
CA VAL A 178 -6.49 6.37 23.75
C VAL A 178 -7.19 5.81 24.97
N TYR A 179 -8.00 4.78 24.75
CA TYR A 179 -8.76 4.14 25.81
C TYR A 179 -7.90 3.10 26.56
N PRO A 180 -7.99 3.00 27.90
CA PRO A 180 -7.26 2.00 28.67
C PRO A 180 -7.69 0.55 28.32
N GLU A 181 -8.91 0.36 27.83
CA GLU A 181 -9.44 -0.91 27.35
C GLU A 181 -8.83 -1.35 26.01
N GLY A 182 -8.25 -0.42 25.25
CA GLY A 182 -7.72 -0.60 23.89
C GLY A 182 -8.53 0.19 22.85
N GLY A 183 -7.94 0.44 21.68
CA GLY A 183 -8.49 1.35 20.69
C GLY A 183 -8.45 2.84 21.10
N PHE A 184 -8.95 3.69 20.23
CA PHE A 184 -8.93 5.14 20.44
C PHE A 184 -10.00 5.88 19.65
N LYS A 185 -10.42 7.04 20.17
CA LYS A 185 -11.26 8.02 19.49
C LYS A 185 -10.41 9.11 18.88
N LYS A 186 -10.73 9.52 17.66
CA LYS A 186 -10.04 10.58 16.92
C LYS A 186 -11.01 11.70 16.62
N ARG A 187 -10.51 12.94 16.64
CA ARG A 187 -11.16 14.11 16.05
C ARG A 187 -10.16 14.81 15.13
N SER A 188 -10.55 15.04 13.89
CA SER A 188 -9.81 15.91 12.96
C SER A 188 -10.64 17.15 12.66
N THR A 189 -10.04 18.33 12.78
CA THR A 189 -10.67 19.61 12.43
C THR A 189 -9.80 20.32 11.41
N TYR A 190 -10.40 20.72 10.29
CA TYR A 190 -9.75 21.47 9.22
C TYR A 190 -10.50 22.76 8.93
N LEU A 191 -9.73 23.84 8.74
CA LEU A 191 -10.21 25.12 8.25
C LEU A 191 -9.42 25.49 6.99
N TYR A 192 -10.04 25.46 5.82
CA TYR A 192 -9.40 25.76 4.53
C TYR A 192 -9.91 27.08 3.97
N GLU A 193 -9.04 28.09 3.89
CA GLU A 193 -9.35 29.35 3.19
C GLU A 193 -9.16 29.19 1.68
N ILE A 194 -10.17 29.60 0.91
CA ILE A 194 -10.10 29.67 -0.54
C ILE A 194 -9.46 31.01 -0.94
N THR A 195 -8.28 30.98 -1.53
CA THR A 195 -7.46 32.17 -1.81
C THR A 195 -7.40 32.57 -3.29
N SER A 196 -7.88 31.71 -4.19
CA SER A 196 -8.03 31.96 -5.64
C SER A 196 -9.07 31.03 -6.27
N GLU A 197 -9.44 31.26 -7.53
CA GLU A 197 -10.36 30.40 -8.30
C GLU A 197 -9.89 28.94 -8.37
N LYS A 198 -8.58 28.69 -8.50
CA LYS A 198 -8.02 27.33 -8.44
C LYS A 198 -8.36 26.59 -7.13
N GLY A 199 -8.47 27.31 -6.02
CA GLY A 199 -8.85 26.72 -4.74
C GLY A 199 -10.32 26.30 -4.69
N ILE A 200 -11.18 26.92 -5.51
CA ILE A 200 -12.56 26.48 -5.69
C ILE A 200 -12.56 25.09 -6.33
N GLU A 201 -11.80 24.91 -7.41
CA GLU A 201 -11.68 23.60 -8.07
C GLU A 201 -11.04 22.53 -7.15
N GLU A 202 -10.07 22.92 -6.32
CA GLU A 202 -9.42 22.02 -5.36
C GLU A 202 -10.36 21.58 -4.22
N MET A 203 -11.28 22.45 -3.77
CA MET A 203 -12.07 22.22 -2.54
C MET A 203 -13.59 22.11 -2.75
N LYS A 204 -14.11 22.23 -3.98
CA LYS A 204 -15.54 22.06 -4.25
C LYS A 204 -16.05 20.67 -3.87
N GLU A 205 -15.15 19.68 -3.87
CA GLU A 205 -15.41 18.30 -3.50
C GLU A 205 -14.36 17.83 -2.50
N TYR A 206 -14.79 17.22 -1.40
CA TYR A 206 -13.91 16.69 -0.36
C TYR A 206 -14.29 15.26 0.00
N TYR A 207 -13.32 14.35 -0.04
CA TYR A 207 -13.53 12.95 0.29
C TYR A 207 -13.30 12.69 1.78
N VAL A 208 -14.24 12.00 2.41
CA VAL A 208 -14.19 11.52 3.79
C VAL A 208 -14.16 10.00 3.83
N ASN A 209 -13.58 9.41 4.87
CA ASN A 209 -13.68 7.96 5.02
C ASN A 209 -15.13 7.59 5.33
N TYR A 210 -15.65 6.51 4.72
CA TYR A 210 -17.00 6.00 4.99
C TYR A 210 -17.29 5.79 6.48
N TYR A 211 -16.27 5.44 7.29
CA TYR A 211 -16.40 5.22 8.73
C TYR A 211 -16.21 6.49 9.58
N ASP A 212 -15.88 7.63 8.98
CA ASP A 212 -15.79 8.90 9.70
C ASP A 212 -17.19 9.49 9.91
N ASP A 213 -17.51 9.83 11.16
CA ASP A 213 -18.67 10.64 11.50
C ASP A 213 -18.36 12.12 11.24
N VAL A 214 -19.11 12.75 10.34
CA VAL A 214 -18.88 14.14 9.94
C VAL A 214 -19.73 15.03 10.84
N ILE A 215 -19.07 15.68 11.79
CA ILE A 215 -19.69 16.56 12.78
C ILE A 215 -19.99 17.94 12.17
N LYS A 216 -19.09 18.44 11.32
CA LYS A 216 -19.26 19.69 10.57
C LYS A 216 -18.76 19.54 9.14
N SER A 217 -19.53 20.08 8.21
CA SER A 217 -19.19 20.26 6.80
C SER A 217 -19.86 21.53 6.31
N GLU A 218 -19.17 22.65 6.38
CA GLU A 218 -19.76 23.98 6.24
C GLU A 218 -18.84 24.91 5.45
N ILE A 219 -19.43 25.93 4.83
CA ILE A 219 -18.75 27.09 4.24
C ILE A 219 -19.04 28.29 5.14
N LEU A 220 -18.00 28.87 5.74
CA LEU A 220 -18.07 30.15 6.41
C LEU A 220 -17.80 31.26 5.38
N LYS A 221 -18.82 32.07 5.11
CA LYS A 221 -18.74 33.21 4.19
C LYS A 221 -18.08 34.42 4.87
N PRO A 222 -17.48 35.36 4.09
CA PRO A 222 -16.87 36.57 4.65
C PRO A 222 -17.81 37.46 5.48
N ASN A 223 -19.11 37.42 5.20
CA ASN A 223 -20.15 38.15 5.95
C ASN A 223 -20.57 37.44 7.25
N GLY A 224 -19.96 36.31 7.59
CA GLY A 224 -20.28 35.48 8.76
C GLY A 224 -21.42 34.48 8.55
N SER A 225 -22.08 34.48 7.39
CA SER A 225 -23.12 33.47 7.08
C SER A 225 -22.49 32.08 6.87
N ILE A 226 -23.25 31.05 7.24
CA ILE A 226 -22.83 29.64 7.14
C ILE A 226 -23.70 28.96 6.10
N VAL A 227 -23.06 28.25 5.16
CA VAL A 227 -23.74 27.41 4.16
C VAL A 227 -23.32 25.96 4.37
N PRO A 228 -24.24 25.02 4.61
CA PRO A 228 -23.87 23.61 4.77
C PRO A 228 -23.36 23.01 3.46
N GLY A 229 -22.38 22.11 3.56
CA GLY A 229 -21.97 21.23 2.47
C GLY A 229 -22.96 20.07 2.30
N GLU A 230 -23.12 19.62 1.06
CA GLU A 230 -23.99 18.49 0.71
C GLU A 230 -23.20 17.19 0.82
N LYS A 231 -23.55 16.31 1.76
CA LYS A 231 -22.87 15.03 1.96
C LYS A 231 -23.58 13.91 1.20
N SER A 232 -22.80 13.10 0.49
CA SER A 232 -23.24 11.82 -0.09
C SER A 232 -22.17 10.76 0.15
N GLU A 233 -22.53 9.68 0.86
CA GLU A 233 -21.62 8.57 1.21
C GLU A 233 -20.26 9.05 1.78
N ASP A 234 -19.21 8.96 0.96
CA ASP A 234 -17.80 9.26 1.25
C ASP A 234 -17.35 10.62 0.68
N GLN A 235 -18.28 11.46 0.21
CA GLN A 235 -18.00 12.75 -0.40
C GLN A 235 -18.83 13.88 0.22
N ILE A 236 -18.23 15.07 0.29
CA ILE A 236 -18.88 16.33 0.65
C ILE A 236 -18.71 17.30 -0.54
N VAL A 237 -19.81 17.89 -0.98
CA VAL A 237 -19.83 18.89 -2.05
C VAL A 237 -20.14 20.27 -1.45
N PHE A 238 -19.29 21.24 -1.73
CA PHE A 238 -19.42 22.62 -1.25
C PHE A 238 -19.96 23.51 -2.39
N THR A 239 -21.28 23.62 -2.48
CA THR A 239 -21.94 24.42 -3.52
C THR A 239 -21.74 25.91 -3.30
N ASN A 240 -21.65 26.68 -4.39
CA ASN A 240 -21.42 28.14 -4.37
C ASN A 240 -20.18 28.58 -3.58
N LEU A 241 -19.11 27.79 -3.61
CA LEU A 241 -17.81 28.14 -3.02
C LEU A 241 -17.18 29.32 -3.79
N ALA A 242 -16.65 30.30 -3.07
CA ALA A 242 -16.08 31.52 -3.63
C ALA A 242 -14.74 31.88 -2.99
N VAL A 243 -13.95 32.72 -3.66
CA VAL A 243 -12.70 33.24 -3.11
C VAL A 243 -12.98 34.05 -1.84
N GLY A 244 -12.23 33.74 -0.77
CA GLY A 244 -12.40 34.29 0.56
C GLY A 244 -13.32 33.46 1.45
N ASP A 245 -13.98 32.42 0.96
CA ASP A 245 -14.70 31.50 1.83
C ASP A 245 -13.74 30.63 2.65
N VAL A 246 -14.22 30.13 3.79
CA VAL A 246 -13.51 29.11 4.58
C VAL A 246 -14.34 27.85 4.64
N VAL A 247 -13.79 26.75 4.14
CA VAL A 247 -14.36 25.41 4.30
C VAL A 247 -14.01 24.89 5.69
N VAL A 248 -15.04 24.52 6.47
CA VAL A 248 -14.94 23.98 7.82
C VAL A 248 -15.33 22.51 7.80
N ILE A 249 -14.39 21.65 8.16
CA ILE A 249 -14.60 20.21 8.24
C ILE A 249 -14.21 19.76 9.64
N GLN A 250 -15.12 19.09 10.33
CA GLN A 250 -14.82 18.40 11.58
C GLN A 250 -15.37 16.98 11.51
N LYS A 251 -14.52 16.01 11.82
CA LYS A 251 -14.88 14.59 11.78
C LYS A 251 -14.35 13.85 12.98
N GLU A 252 -15.10 12.83 13.39
CA GLU A 252 -14.71 11.89 14.43
C GLU A 252 -14.72 10.47 13.91
N SER A 253 -13.81 9.65 14.43
CA SER A 253 -13.89 8.20 14.22
C SER A 253 -13.35 7.45 15.42
N LEU A 254 -13.84 6.23 15.57
CA LEU A 254 -13.34 5.26 16.53
C LEU A 254 -12.50 4.25 15.76
N GLU A 255 -11.37 3.86 16.34
CA GLU A 255 -10.52 2.83 15.78
C GLU A 255 -10.21 1.78 16.83
N ARG A 256 -10.37 0.52 16.43
CA ARG A 256 -9.92 -0.63 17.19
C ARG A 256 -9.11 -1.56 16.30
N SER A 257 -8.09 -2.14 16.89
CA SER A 257 -7.40 -3.29 16.33
C SER A 257 -7.78 -4.57 17.10
N GLY A 258 -7.78 -5.70 16.42
CA GLY A 258 -7.89 -7.03 17.05
C GLY A 258 -6.51 -7.66 17.28
N GLY A 259 -6.48 -8.84 17.92
CA GLY A 259 -5.25 -9.63 18.04
C GLY A 259 -4.30 -9.12 19.13
N ARG A 260 -2.99 -9.33 18.96
CA ARG A 260 -1.98 -9.11 20.01
C ARG A 260 -1.77 -7.64 20.38
N PHE A 261 -1.99 -6.73 19.44
CA PHE A 261 -1.70 -5.30 19.57
C PHE A 261 -2.98 -4.45 19.77
N TYR A 262 -4.10 -5.05 20.23
CA TYR A 262 -5.38 -4.36 20.38
C TYR A 262 -5.37 -3.19 21.40
N LYS A 263 -4.42 -3.21 22.34
CA LYS A 263 -4.17 -2.14 23.32
C LYS A 263 -3.06 -1.19 22.91
N ASP A 264 -2.38 -1.51 21.82
CA ASP A 264 -1.30 -0.71 21.30
C ASP A 264 -1.80 0.24 20.20
N PHE A 265 -1.09 1.35 20.02
CA PHE A 265 -1.38 2.31 18.97
C PHE A 265 -0.10 2.74 18.26
N ASN A 266 -0.25 3.12 16.99
CA ASN A 266 0.77 3.79 16.20
C ASN A 266 0.10 4.97 15.47
N LEU A 267 0.22 6.16 16.05
CA LEU A 267 -0.46 7.36 15.60
C LEU A 267 0.56 8.28 14.95
N SER A 268 0.29 8.77 13.74
CA SER A 268 1.12 9.77 13.08
C SER A 268 0.29 10.99 12.72
N SER A 269 0.89 12.18 12.89
CA SER A 269 0.35 13.46 12.44
C SER A 269 1.37 14.14 11.53
N TYR A 270 0.88 14.77 10.47
CA TYR A 270 1.66 15.50 9.48
C TYR A 270 1.35 16.99 9.63
N PHE A 271 2.38 17.84 9.74
CA PHE A 271 2.19 19.23 10.11
C PHE A 271 2.12 20.18 8.91
N ASN A 272 2.80 19.84 7.82
CA ASN A 272 2.77 20.57 6.57
C ASN A 272 2.14 19.72 5.46
N SER A 273 1.62 20.38 4.43
CA SER A 273 0.92 19.74 3.32
C SER A 273 1.18 20.48 2.01
N GLU A 274 0.47 20.12 0.94
CA GLU A 274 0.50 20.87 -0.33
C GLU A 274 -0.13 22.26 -0.24
N TYR A 275 -0.67 22.63 0.93
CA TYR A 275 -1.13 23.97 1.25
C TYR A 275 -0.24 24.59 2.33
N PRO A 276 -0.02 25.91 2.31
CA PRO A 276 0.56 26.60 3.45
C PRO A 276 -0.34 26.41 4.68
N VAL A 277 0.27 26.20 5.85
CA VAL A 277 -0.45 25.91 7.09
C VAL A 277 -0.15 27.00 8.13
N VAL A 278 -1.17 27.72 8.58
CA VAL A 278 -1.06 28.73 9.63
C VAL A 278 -0.75 28.07 10.97
N GLU A 279 -1.47 27.00 11.30
CA GLU A 279 -1.28 26.26 12.54
C GLU A 279 -1.69 24.79 12.36
N SER A 280 -0.79 23.90 12.77
CA SER A 280 -1.08 22.47 12.89
C SER A 280 -0.83 22.01 14.32
N VAL A 281 -1.78 21.25 14.87
CA VAL A 281 -1.80 20.79 16.26
C VAL A 281 -2.09 19.29 16.30
N PHE A 282 -1.23 18.54 16.98
CA PHE A 282 -1.43 17.13 17.27
C PHE A 282 -1.51 16.92 18.78
N THR A 283 -2.56 16.28 19.29
CA THR A 283 -2.66 15.94 20.72
C THR A 283 -2.97 14.46 20.90
N VAL A 284 -2.18 13.79 21.75
CA VAL A 284 -2.43 12.41 22.19
C VAL A 284 -2.78 12.43 23.67
N ILE A 285 -3.94 11.87 24.00
CA ILE A 285 -4.47 11.74 25.35
C ILE A 285 -4.38 10.28 25.73
N THR A 286 -3.66 9.97 26.81
CA THR A 286 -3.47 8.60 27.31
C THR A 286 -3.80 8.49 28.79
N PRO A 287 -4.05 7.29 29.33
CA PRO A 287 -3.88 7.04 30.76
C PRO A 287 -2.47 7.48 31.20
N GLU A 288 -2.34 8.05 32.40
CA GLU A 288 -1.06 8.52 32.93
C GLU A 288 -0.01 7.39 33.04
N SER A 289 -0.46 6.16 33.31
CA SER A 289 0.41 4.98 33.43
C SER A 289 0.90 4.42 32.10
N MET A 290 0.39 4.91 30.97
CA MET A 290 0.72 4.41 29.64
C MET A 290 2.01 5.05 29.12
N ASN A 291 3.02 4.22 28.86
CA ASN A 291 4.28 4.66 28.25
C ASN A 291 4.25 4.41 26.74
N TYR A 292 4.75 5.36 25.97
CA TYR A 292 4.89 5.26 24.51
C TYR A 292 6.11 6.04 24.02
N GLN A 293 6.60 5.66 22.85
CA GLN A 293 7.72 6.30 22.15
C GLN A 293 7.19 7.39 21.22
N VAL A 294 8.01 8.43 21.01
CA VAL A 294 7.70 9.55 20.11
C VAL A 294 8.91 9.79 19.21
N LYS A 295 8.67 9.99 17.92
CA LYS A 295 9.74 10.36 16.98
C LYS A 295 9.21 11.33 15.93
N SER A 296 10.02 12.32 15.59
CA SER A 296 9.73 13.27 14.53
C SER A 296 10.46 12.91 13.23
N ASN A 297 9.84 13.19 12.09
CA ASN A 297 10.45 13.10 10.77
C ASN A 297 10.73 14.50 10.20
N ASN A 298 11.82 14.65 9.43
CA ASN A 298 12.31 15.87 8.77
C ASN A 298 12.65 17.08 9.66
N LYS A 299 11.94 17.28 10.78
CA LYS A 299 12.17 18.37 11.74
C LYS A 299 11.69 17.94 13.14
N GLU A 300 12.47 18.24 14.17
CA GLU A 300 12.02 18.04 15.55
C GLU A 300 10.83 18.96 15.87
N VAL A 301 9.79 18.38 16.48
CA VAL A 301 8.60 19.13 16.90
C VAL A 301 8.52 19.09 18.43
N PRO A 302 8.63 20.23 19.14
CA PRO A 302 8.53 20.25 20.58
C PRO A 302 7.11 19.88 21.03
N SER A 303 7.00 19.27 22.21
CA SER A 303 5.71 18.99 22.83
C SER A 303 5.57 19.55 24.24
N THR A 304 4.34 19.84 24.62
CA THR A 304 3.94 20.18 25.99
C THR A 304 3.11 19.05 26.58
N LYS A 305 3.30 18.76 27.87
CA LYS A 305 2.55 17.75 28.61
C LYS A 305 1.69 18.40 29.70
N LYS A 306 0.43 18.00 29.82
CA LYS A 306 -0.49 18.44 30.86
C LYS A 306 -1.24 17.25 31.45
N LYS A 307 -1.22 17.13 32.78
CA LYS A 307 -2.04 16.15 33.50
C LYS A 307 -3.41 16.74 33.81
N VAL A 308 -4.46 15.98 33.54
CA VAL A 308 -5.84 16.32 33.91
C VAL A 308 -6.51 15.06 34.45
N GLY A 309 -6.74 14.99 35.77
CA GLY A 309 -7.20 13.75 36.41
C GLY A 309 -6.16 12.65 36.30
N ASP A 310 -6.57 11.47 35.82
CA ASP A 310 -5.76 10.27 35.56
C ASP A 310 -5.23 10.20 34.11
N LYS A 311 -5.41 11.27 33.33
CA LYS A 311 -5.00 11.36 31.93
C LYS A 311 -3.82 12.30 31.72
N LEU A 312 -2.99 11.95 30.75
CA LEU A 312 -1.90 12.76 30.25
C LEU A 312 -2.24 13.26 28.84
N PHE A 313 -2.18 14.58 28.65
CA PHE A 313 -2.34 15.25 27.36
C PHE A 313 -0.94 15.64 26.88
N GLN A 314 -0.47 15.08 25.77
CA GLN A 314 0.76 15.51 25.12
C GLN A 314 0.41 16.16 23.78
N THR A 315 0.82 17.42 23.61
CA THR A 315 0.47 18.25 22.45
C THR A 315 1.73 18.72 21.73
N TRP A 316 1.76 18.54 20.42
CA TRP A 316 2.76 19.06 19.49
C TRP A 316 2.09 20.13 18.62
N LYS A 317 2.82 21.20 18.32
CA LYS A 317 2.29 22.33 17.58
C LYS A 317 3.37 22.96 16.71
N LEU A 318 3.00 23.30 15.49
CA LEU A 318 3.79 24.16 14.60
C LEU A 318 2.89 25.25 14.00
N THR A 319 3.48 26.37 13.66
CA THR A 319 2.82 27.49 12.98
C THR A 319 3.63 27.92 11.76
N ASP A 320 2.96 28.66 10.87
CA ASP A 320 3.58 29.35 9.74
C ASP A 320 4.43 28.42 8.85
N LEU A 321 3.83 27.30 8.45
CA LEU A 321 4.49 26.28 7.65
C LEU A 321 4.26 26.54 6.15
N PRO A 322 5.34 26.51 5.33
CA PRO A 322 5.19 26.60 3.89
C PRO A 322 4.53 25.34 3.31
N GLU A 323 3.95 25.48 2.13
CA GLU A 323 3.53 24.31 1.34
C GLU A 323 4.74 23.45 0.95
N ILE A 324 4.52 22.15 0.81
CA ILE A 324 5.50 21.21 0.28
C ILE A 324 5.36 21.13 -1.25
N ASN A 325 6.50 20.99 -1.94
CA ASN A 325 6.50 20.78 -3.37
C ASN A 325 6.52 19.28 -3.70
N LEU A 326 5.37 18.72 -4.12
CA LEU A 326 5.27 17.33 -4.61
C LEU A 326 5.26 17.22 -6.14
N ASP A 327 5.38 18.33 -6.86
CA ASP A 327 5.28 18.35 -8.33
C ASP A 327 6.60 17.95 -9.00
N GLU A 328 7.70 17.87 -8.24
CA GLU A 328 9.00 17.49 -8.79
C GLU A 328 9.01 16.00 -9.17
N TYR A 329 9.18 15.71 -10.46
CA TYR A 329 9.26 14.34 -10.98
C TYR A 329 10.26 13.49 -10.20
N PHE A 330 9.87 12.24 -9.91
CA PHE A 330 10.67 11.27 -9.16
C PHE A 330 11.03 11.72 -7.74
N GLY A 331 10.35 12.73 -7.19
CA GLY A 331 10.54 13.18 -5.81
C GLY A 331 10.11 12.14 -4.75
N PRO A 332 10.40 12.41 -3.46
CA PRO A 332 9.90 11.62 -2.35
C PRO A 332 8.36 11.61 -2.28
N SER A 333 7.80 10.59 -1.64
CA SER A 333 6.37 10.56 -1.34
C SER A 333 5.98 11.63 -0.31
N PHE A 334 4.69 11.94 -0.18
CA PHE A 334 4.15 12.84 0.85
C PHE A 334 4.68 12.48 2.26
N TYR A 335 4.63 11.20 2.61
CA TYR A 335 5.04 10.71 3.93
C TYR A 335 6.53 10.92 4.22
N ASP A 336 7.38 10.79 3.21
CA ASP A 336 8.83 11.00 3.35
C ASP A 336 9.18 12.50 3.36
N ALA A 337 8.40 13.34 2.67
CA ALA A 337 8.66 14.77 2.49
C ALA A 337 8.12 15.67 3.63
N THR A 338 7.17 15.17 4.41
CA THR A 338 6.45 15.95 5.43
C THR A 338 7.13 15.94 6.79
N ILE A 339 6.98 17.05 7.52
CA ILE A 339 7.27 17.11 8.94
C ILE A 339 6.17 16.35 9.64
N SER A 340 6.53 15.31 10.39
CA SER A 340 5.56 14.49 11.10
C SER A 340 6.03 14.12 12.49
N VAL A 341 5.07 13.77 13.34
CA VAL A 341 5.30 13.17 14.65
C VAL A 341 4.56 11.85 14.70
N THR A 342 5.27 10.79 15.07
CA THR A 342 4.70 9.47 15.34
C THR A 342 4.79 9.19 16.83
N ALA A 343 3.65 8.86 17.44
CA ALA A 343 3.52 8.37 18.81
C ALA A 343 3.12 6.88 18.77
N ASN A 344 3.89 6.01 19.40
CA ASN A 344 3.75 4.56 19.27
C ASN A 344 3.98 3.82 20.61
N SER A 345 3.06 2.94 20.99
CA SER A 345 3.19 2.14 22.22
C SER A 345 3.90 0.80 22.03
N ILE A 346 4.04 0.30 20.80
CA ILE A 346 4.76 -0.95 20.52
C ILE A 346 6.25 -0.74 20.76
N LYS A 347 6.84 -1.55 21.65
CA LYS A 347 8.17 -1.23 22.19
C LYS A 347 9.32 -1.52 21.24
N THR A 348 9.23 -2.64 20.51
CA THR A 348 10.36 -3.18 19.73
C THR A 348 9.89 -3.93 18.49
N TRP A 349 10.73 -3.95 17.46
CA TRP A 349 10.54 -4.81 16.29
C TRP A 349 10.58 -6.30 16.65
N GLN A 350 11.36 -6.67 17.66
CA GLN A 350 11.41 -8.03 18.23
C GLN A 350 10.02 -8.53 18.69
N GLU A 351 9.20 -7.66 19.27
CA GLU A 351 7.84 -8.00 19.70
C GLU A 351 6.94 -8.36 18.50
N ILE A 352 7.03 -7.57 17.42
CA ILE A 352 6.32 -7.81 16.16
C ILE A 352 6.83 -9.10 15.51
N SER A 353 8.15 -9.28 15.43
CA SER A 353 8.78 -10.47 14.86
C SER A 353 8.34 -11.74 15.60
N ASN A 354 8.36 -11.73 16.94
CA ASN A 354 7.95 -12.88 17.74
C ASN A 354 6.47 -13.22 17.57
N TRP A 355 5.61 -12.19 17.59
CA TRP A 355 4.18 -12.36 17.37
C TRP A 355 3.90 -12.95 15.97
N TYR A 356 4.54 -12.40 14.93
CA TYR A 356 4.35 -12.91 13.57
C TYR A 356 4.90 -14.33 13.43
N ALA A 357 6.05 -14.64 14.04
CA ALA A 357 6.59 -16.00 14.09
C ALA A 357 5.63 -17.00 14.76
N ASP A 358 4.93 -16.60 15.84
CA ASP A 358 3.88 -17.42 16.47
C ASP A 358 2.70 -17.68 15.54
N LEU A 359 2.30 -16.68 14.73
CA LEU A 359 1.24 -16.85 13.73
C LEU A 359 1.68 -17.80 12.61
N THR A 360 2.88 -17.59 12.05
CA THR A 360 3.42 -18.38 10.95
C THR A 360 3.71 -19.82 11.36
N ARG A 361 4.23 -20.07 12.57
CA ARG A 361 4.53 -21.44 13.06
C ARG A 361 3.30 -22.36 13.05
N LYS A 362 2.10 -21.83 13.26
CA LYS A 362 0.85 -22.61 13.20
C LYS A 362 0.50 -23.06 11.78
N SER A 363 0.96 -22.32 10.78
CA SER A 363 0.76 -22.64 9.36
C SER A 363 1.92 -23.48 8.78
N LEU A 364 3.15 -23.32 9.29
CA LEU A 364 4.35 -24.07 8.87
C LEU A 364 4.37 -25.51 9.41
N VAL A 365 3.38 -26.30 9.05
CA VAL A 365 3.30 -27.73 9.41
C VAL A 365 3.31 -28.56 8.13
N SER A 366 4.24 -29.51 8.04
CA SER A 366 4.25 -30.43 6.89
C SER A 366 3.12 -31.44 7.04
N ASP A 367 2.47 -31.74 5.92
CA ASP A 367 1.45 -32.77 5.81
C ASP A 367 1.65 -33.58 4.51
N LYS A 368 0.76 -34.54 4.25
CA LYS A 368 0.85 -35.42 3.07
C LYS A 368 0.87 -34.67 1.73
N VAL A 369 0.27 -33.48 1.66
CA VAL A 369 0.26 -32.67 0.43
C VAL A 369 1.64 -32.07 0.21
N ILE A 370 2.26 -31.53 1.26
CA ILE A 370 3.62 -30.98 1.23
C ILE A 370 4.64 -32.08 0.90
N ASP A 371 4.57 -33.23 1.58
CA ASP A 371 5.48 -34.35 1.33
C ASP A 371 5.36 -34.89 -0.10
N LYS A 372 4.16 -34.85 -0.69
CA LYS A 372 3.93 -35.21 -2.10
C LYS A 372 4.59 -34.21 -3.04
N ALA A 373 4.40 -32.91 -2.81
CA ALA A 373 5.04 -31.87 -3.61
C ALA A 373 6.57 -31.95 -3.50
N PHE A 374 7.11 -32.18 -2.30
CA PHE A 374 8.55 -32.36 -2.10
C PHE A 374 9.12 -33.53 -2.93
N LYS A 375 8.43 -34.68 -2.96
CA LYS A 375 8.81 -35.83 -3.80
C LYS A 375 8.68 -35.56 -5.29
N GLU A 376 7.74 -34.72 -5.70
CA GLU A 376 7.59 -34.28 -7.09
C GLU A 376 8.76 -33.39 -7.53
N ILE A 377 9.20 -32.48 -6.64
CA ILE A 377 10.35 -31.61 -6.87
C ILE A 377 11.68 -32.41 -6.88
N PHE A 378 11.80 -33.38 -5.96
CA PHE A 378 13.01 -34.18 -5.74
C PHE A 378 12.74 -35.69 -5.84
N PRO A 379 12.40 -36.23 -7.03
CA PRO A 379 12.04 -37.65 -7.20
C PRO A 379 13.19 -38.60 -6.88
N THR A 380 14.43 -38.14 -7.03
CA THR A 380 15.66 -38.88 -6.70
C THR A 380 16.30 -38.44 -5.38
N GLY A 381 15.60 -37.62 -4.59
CA GLY A 381 16.15 -36.98 -3.39
C GLY A 381 17.03 -35.76 -3.68
N ILE A 382 17.59 -35.20 -2.61
CA ILE A 382 18.39 -33.95 -2.62
C ILE A 382 19.92 -34.18 -2.57
N SER A 383 20.36 -35.44 -2.55
CA SER A 383 21.78 -35.78 -2.40
C SER A 383 22.59 -35.29 -3.61
N GLY A 384 23.75 -34.68 -3.36
CA GLY A 384 24.63 -34.15 -4.39
C GLY A 384 24.24 -32.79 -4.95
N MET A 385 23.11 -32.20 -4.52
CA MET A 385 22.70 -30.85 -4.92
C MET A 385 23.25 -29.80 -3.96
N ASN A 386 23.67 -28.65 -4.49
CA ASN A 386 23.99 -27.46 -3.70
C ASN A 386 22.70 -26.72 -3.27
N ASP A 387 22.83 -25.68 -2.44
CA ASP A 387 21.65 -25.01 -1.88
C ASP A 387 20.93 -24.16 -2.92
N THR A 388 21.68 -23.57 -3.87
CA THR A 388 21.11 -22.82 -5.01
C THR A 388 20.23 -23.72 -5.89
N GLU A 389 20.69 -24.93 -6.24
CA GLU A 389 19.94 -25.88 -7.08
C GLU A 389 18.63 -26.33 -6.41
N LYS A 390 18.67 -26.59 -5.09
CA LYS A 390 17.48 -26.95 -4.32
C LYS A 390 16.48 -25.79 -4.31
N ALA A 391 16.95 -24.57 -4.06
CA ALA A 391 16.12 -23.38 -4.01
C ALA A 391 15.47 -23.08 -5.37
N GLU A 392 16.24 -23.13 -6.47
CA GLU A 392 15.74 -22.90 -7.82
C GLU A 392 14.66 -23.93 -8.24
N LYS A 393 14.85 -25.21 -7.89
CA LYS A 393 13.83 -26.25 -8.13
C LYS A 393 12.53 -25.99 -7.37
N ILE A 394 12.62 -25.58 -6.10
CA ILE A 394 11.44 -25.23 -5.29
C ILE A 394 10.76 -23.98 -5.86
N TYR A 395 11.53 -22.94 -6.17
CA TYR A 395 11.04 -21.70 -6.77
C TYR A 395 10.24 -21.98 -8.06
N ASN A 396 10.87 -22.68 -9.01
CA ASN A 396 10.25 -23.01 -10.29
C ASN A 396 8.99 -23.86 -10.13
N TYR A 397 8.96 -24.76 -9.14
CA TYR A 397 7.76 -25.54 -8.84
C TYR A 397 6.61 -24.65 -8.37
N ILE A 398 6.88 -23.72 -7.45
CA ILE A 398 5.86 -22.81 -6.91
C ILE A 398 5.32 -21.90 -8.01
N GLU A 399 6.18 -21.18 -8.73
CA GLU A 399 5.77 -20.24 -9.78
C GLU A 399 4.99 -20.93 -10.91
N LYS A 400 5.33 -22.19 -11.22
CA LYS A 400 4.60 -22.97 -12.23
C LYS A 400 3.21 -23.42 -11.76
N ASN A 401 3.06 -23.77 -10.48
CA ASN A 401 1.88 -24.48 -9.98
C ASN A 401 0.91 -23.61 -9.17
N VAL A 402 1.34 -22.43 -8.70
CA VAL A 402 0.55 -21.53 -7.86
C VAL A 402 0.45 -20.17 -8.56
N THR A 403 -0.75 -19.58 -8.54
CA THR A 403 -1.00 -18.25 -9.07
C THR A 403 -1.03 -17.25 -7.92
N TYR A 404 -0.30 -16.14 -8.06
CA TYR A 404 -0.37 -15.03 -7.12
C TYR A 404 -1.73 -14.32 -7.22
N SER A 405 -2.32 -13.98 -6.08
CA SER A 405 -3.56 -13.21 -6.00
C SER A 405 -3.52 -12.34 -4.74
N SER A 406 -3.35 -11.04 -4.95
CA SER A 406 -3.40 -10.05 -3.87
C SER A 406 -4.82 -9.94 -3.34
N VAL A 407 -5.09 -10.57 -2.19
CA VAL A 407 -6.43 -10.57 -1.57
C VAL A 407 -6.32 -10.31 -0.07
N ASP A 408 -6.46 -9.05 0.33
CA ASP A 408 -6.29 -8.61 1.72
C ASP A 408 -7.27 -9.25 2.73
N PHE A 409 -8.43 -9.75 2.27
CA PHE A 409 -9.51 -10.22 3.15
C PHE A 409 -9.51 -11.72 3.49
N ARG A 410 -8.69 -12.56 2.84
CA ARG A 410 -8.89 -14.03 2.91
C ARG A 410 -8.56 -14.69 4.26
N GLN A 411 -7.56 -14.20 5.00
CA GLN A 411 -7.19 -14.72 6.34
C GLN A 411 -6.62 -13.64 7.28
N SER A 412 -7.23 -12.44 7.33
CA SER A 412 -6.61 -11.21 7.88
C SER A 412 -5.31 -10.84 7.13
N GLY A 413 -4.95 -9.56 7.06
CA GLY A 413 -3.78 -9.13 6.29
C GLY A 413 -2.46 -9.81 6.70
N TYR A 414 -2.39 -10.38 7.92
CA TYR A 414 -1.15 -10.85 8.55
C TYR A 414 -0.95 -12.37 8.59
N ILE A 415 -2.01 -13.19 8.52
CA ILE A 415 -1.87 -14.64 8.77
C ILE A 415 -1.71 -15.37 7.43
N PRO A 416 -0.60 -16.08 7.19
CA PRO A 416 -0.44 -16.88 5.99
C PRO A 416 -1.34 -18.12 6.04
N GLN A 417 -1.88 -18.48 4.87
CA GLN A 417 -2.59 -19.74 4.66
C GLN A 417 -1.67 -20.92 4.95
N LYS A 418 -2.30 -22.06 5.28
CA LYS A 418 -1.57 -23.34 5.35
C LYS A 418 -0.97 -23.64 3.97
N PRO A 419 0.34 -23.98 3.85
CA PRO A 419 0.98 -24.29 2.58
C PRO A 419 0.26 -25.36 1.75
N SER A 420 -0.34 -26.37 2.39
CA SER A 420 -1.12 -27.40 1.70
C SER A 420 -2.38 -26.86 1.04
N LYS A 421 -3.02 -25.85 1.65
CA LYS A 421 -4.16 -25.15 1.04
C LYS A 421 -3.71 -24.33 -0.17
N THR A 422 -2.58 -23.64 -0.08
CA THR A 422 -1.99 -22.89 -1.21
C THR A 422 -1.74 -23.81 -2.41
N LEU A 423 -1.17 -25.01 -2.19
CA LEU A 423 -0.96 -26.00 -3.26
C LEU A 423 -2.27 -26.58 -3.82
N VAL A 424 -3.24 -26.93 -2.96
CA VAL A 424 -4.51 -27.52 -3.40
C VAL A 424 -5.35 -26.51 -4.19
N THR A 425 -5.41 -25.27 -3.73
CA THR A 425 -6.16 -24.19 -4.39
C THR A 425 -5.41 -23.56 -5.56
N LYS A 426 -4.09 -23.79 -5.66
CA LYS A 426 -3.18 -23.18 -6.63
C LYS A 426 -3.23 -21.65 -6.62
N LEU A 427 -3.52 -21.06 -5.46
CA LEU A 427 -3.78 -19.64 -5.32
C LEU A 427 -3.29 -19.13 -3.96
N GLY A 428 -2.54 -18.03 -3.93
CA GLY A 428 -2.05 -17.42 -2.69
C GLY A 428 -1.53 -16.00 -2.88
N ASP A 429 -1.38 -15.26 -1.78
CA ASP A 429 -0.74 -13.95 -1.77
C ASP A 429 0.76 -14.03 -1.38
N CYS A 430 1.40 -12.89 -1.09
CA CYS A 430 2.85 -12.78 -0.90
C CYS A 430 3.35 -13.62 0.29
N LYS A 431 2.60 -13.61 1.39
CA LYS A 431 2.89 -14.39 2.59
C LYS A 431 2.61 -15.87 2.35
N ASP A 432 1.59 -16.22 1.56
CA ASP A 432 1.26 -17.62 1.25
C ASP A 432 2.36 -18.30 0.43
N LEU A 433 2.82 -17.66 -0.65
CA LEU A 433 3.86 -18.19 -1.53
C LEU A 433 5.21 -18.25 -0.80
N SER A 434 5.56 -17.22 -0.03
CA SER A 434 6.78 -17.21 0.78
C SER A 434 6.75 -18.29 1.87
N THR A 435 5.60 -18.52 2.51
CA THR A 435 5.45 -19.59 3.54
C THR A 435 5.57 -20.98 2.90
N LEU A 436 5.03 -21.17 1.69
CA LEU A 436 5.17 -22.41 0.93
C LEU A 436 6.63 -22.67 0.53
N PHE A 437 7.38 -21.65 0.11
CA PHE A 437 8.81 -21.79 -0.14
C PHE A 437 9.56 -22.16 1.14
N VAL A 438 9.30 -21.47 2.25
CA VAL A 438 10.02 -21.72 3.52
C VAL A 438 9.83 -23.16 4.00
N ILE A 439 8.61 -23.71 3.92
CA ILE A 439 8.39 -25.10 4.38
C ILE A 439 9.09 -26.13 3.49
N LEU A 440 9.02 -25.98 2.16
CA LEU A 440 9.69 -26.88 1.21
C LEU A 440 11.23 -26.73 1.29
N GLY A 441 11.71 -25.50 1.47
CA GLY A 441 13.12 -25.19 1.64
C GLY A 441 13.68 -25.82 2.92
N ASN A 442 12.97 -25.69 4.04
CA ASN A 442 13.36 -26.34 5.30
C ASN A 442 13.39 -27.87 5.17
N GLN A 443 12.45 -28.49 4.44
CA GLN A 443 12.51 -29.93 4.12
C GLN A 443 13.73 -30.31 3.26
N ALA A 444 14.19 -29.40 2.39
CA ALA A 444 15.41 -29.58 1.60
C ALA A 444 16.71 -29.24 2.37
N GLY A 445 16.60 -28.87 3.65
CA GLY A 445 17.74 -28.47 4.49
C GLY A 445 18.21 -27.02 4.28
N LEU A 446 17.45 -26.20 3.56
CA LEU A 446 17.75 -24.78 3.37
C LEU A 446 17.41 -23.99 4.63
N LYS A 447 18.27 -23.02 4.99
CA LYS A 447 17.97 -22.05 6.05
C LYS A 447 17.16 -20.92 5.46
N SER A 448 15.83 -20.99 5.60
CA SER A 448 14.89 -20.03 5.02
C SER A 448 13.98 -19.39 6.05
N ASN A 449 13.71 -18.09 5.90
CA ASN A 449 12.87 -17.30 6.79
C ASN A 449 11.98 -16.36 5.96
N LEU A 450 10.79 -16.04 6.48
CA LEU A 450 9.98 -14.96 5.91
C LEU A 450 10.64 -13.61 6.20
N VAL A 451 10.38 -12.63 5.35
CA VAL A 451 10.76 -11.23 5.55
C VAL A 451 9.54 -10.38 5.26
N LEU A 452 9.06 -9.64 6.26
CA LEU A 452 8.06 -8.61 6.06
C LEU A 452 8.75 -7.38 5.47
N VAL A 453 8.20 -6.82 4.40
CA VAL A 453 8.85 -5.77 3.62
C VAL A 453 7.94 -4.54 3.56
N GLN A 454 8.54 -3.38 3.81
CA GLN A 454 8.02 -2.11 3.36
C GLN A 454 8.81 -1.68 2.13
N THR A 455 8.20 -1.88 0.97
CA THR A 455 8.76 -1.56 -0.34
C THR A 455 9.15 -0.08 -0.43
N ASN A 456 10.20 0.21 -1.20
CA ASN A 456 10.82 1.54 -1.22
C ASN A 456 9.95 2.64 -1.85
N ASP A 457 8.91 2.27 -2.58
CA ASP A 457 7.89 3.15 -3.16
C ASP A 457 6.73 3.43 -2.18
N ASN A 458 6.71 2.76 -1.01
CA ASN A 458 5.67 2.88 -0.01
C ASN A 458 6.09 3.66 1.26
N SER A 459 7.10 4.54 1.15
CA SER A 459 7.60 5.41 2.23
C SER A 459 8.27 4.68 3.39
N VAL A 460 9.58 4.82 3.51
CA VAL A 460 10.36 4.26 4.62
C VAL A 460 9.99 4.89 5.97
N GLN A 461 9.52 6.14 5.97
CA GLN A 461 9.14 6.85 7.20
C GLN A 461 7.89 6.28 7.89
N ARG A 462 7.11 5.42 7.21
CA ARG A 462 6.00 4.70 7.84
C ARG A 462 6.46 3.68 8.89
N LEU A 463 7.74 3.30 8.86
CA LEU A 463 8.38 2.41 9.84
C LEU A 463 9.39 3.16 10.74
N ILE A 464 9.18 4.45 10.99
CA ILE A 464 10.10 5.25 11.83
C ILE A 464 10.18 4.75 13.28
N LEU A 465 9.12 4.09 13.76
CA LEU A 465 8.97 3.37 15.03
C LEU A 465 8.30 1.99 14.81
N PRO A 466 8.47 1.01 15.72
CA PRO A 466 7.88 -0.33 15.60
C PRO A 466 6.38 -0.33 15.32
N ASN A 467 5.95 -0.82 14.16
CA ASN A 467 4.52 -0.97 13.83
C ASN A 467 4.29 -2.02 12.72
N LEU A 468 3.02 -2.25 12.35
CA LEU A 468 2.62 -3.30 11.41
C LEU A 468 2.50 -2.85 9.94
N SER A 469 2.98 -1.66 9.58
CA SER A 469 2.88 -1.09 8.21
C SER A 469 3.88 -1.73 7.23
N PHE A 470 3.86 -3.05 7.10
CA PHE A 470 4.53 -3.77 6.02
C PHE A 470 3.53 -4.04 4.91
N ASN A 471 3.88 -3.73 3.67
CA ASN A 471 3.00 -3.91 2.51
C ASN A 471 3.32 -5.15 1.67
N HIS A 472 4.39 -5.88 2.00
CA HIS A 472 4.82 -7.03 1.22
C HIS A 472 5.52 -8.11 2.08
N CYS A 473 5.70 -9.31 1.53
CA CYS A 473 6.37 -10.44 2.18
C CYS A 473 7.19 -11.27 1.18
N ILE A 474 8.47 -11.49 1.48
CA ILE A 474 9.41 -12.24 0.64
C ILE A 474 10.16 -13.29 1.46
N VAL A 475 11.09 -14.02 0.83
CA VAL A 475 11.92 -15.03 1.51
C VAL A 475 13.36 -14.56 1.64
N LYS A 476 13.95 -14.73 2.82
CA LYS A 476 15.40 -14.76 3.03
C LYS A 476 15.85 -16.21 3.08
N VAL A 477 16.80 -16.60 2.23
CA VAL A 477 17.37 -17.94 2.20
C VAL A 477 18.90 -17.87 2.13
N ASN A 478 19.59 -18.74 2.87
CA ASN A 478 21.04 -18.89 2.74
C ASN A 478 21.34 -19.85 1.58
N LEU A 479 21.98 -19.35 0.53
CA LEU A 479 22.42 -20.12 -0.63
C LEU A 479 23.93 -20.19 -0.61
N ASP A 480 24.48 -21.38 -0.35
CA ASP A 480 25.92 -21.65 -0.40
C ASP A 480 26.74 -20.68 0.46
N GLY A 481 26.23 -20.37 1.66
CA GLY A 481 26.85 -19.46 2.64
C GLY A 481 26.48 -17.98 2.49
N LYS A 482 25.67 -17.61 1.49
CA LYS A 482 25.28 -16.22 1.22
C LYS A 482 23.79 -16.00 1.44
N ASP A 483 23.44 -14.95 2.18
CA ASP A 483 22.04 -14.57 2.34
C ASP A 483 21.51 -13.94 1.04
N THR A 484 20.43 -14.52 0.53
CA THR A 484 19.76 -14.14 -0.70
C THR A 484 18.27 -13.90 -0.43
N PHE A 485 17.70 -12.89 -1.09
CA PHE A 485 16.30 -12.52 -0.94
C PHE A 485 15.53 -12.87 -2.21
N LEU A 486 14.48 -13.68 -2.08
CA LEU A 486 13.68 -14.17 -3.21
C LEU A 486 12.30 -13.53 -3.20
N GLU A 487 11.98 -12.84 -4.28
CA GLU A 487 10.63 -12.37 -4.60
C GLU A 487 9.82 -13.50 -5.22
N MET A 488 8.59 -13.70 -4.76
CA MET A 488 7.76 -14.87 -5.11
C MET A 488 6.40 -14.48 -5.69
N THR A 489 6.15 -13.20 -5.97
CA THR A 489 4.81 -12.74 -6.41
C THR A 489 4.70 -12.41 -7.88
N ASP A 490 5.74 -12.71 -8.65
CA ASP A 490 5.75 -12.52 -10.09
C ASP A 490 6.11 -13.85 -10.76
N LYS A 491 5.09 -14.45 -11.38
CA LYS A 491 5.16 -15.76 -12.04
C LYS A 491 6.21 -15.83 -13.15
N TYR A 492 6.59 -14.69 -13.72
CA TYR A 492 7.52 -14.60 -14.83
C TYR A 492 8.91 -14.14 -14.39
N LEU A 493 9.07 -13.77 -13.12
CA LEU A 493 10.34 -13.32 -12.56
C LEU A 493 11.34 -14.47 -12.49
N PRO A 494 12.55 -14.30 -13.06
CA PRO A 494 13.58 -15.31 -12.93
C PRO A 494 14.06 -15.46 -11.50
N PHE A 495 14.43 -16.69 -11.13
CA PHE A 495 15.03 -17.02 -9.85
C PHE A 495 16.19 -16.08 -9.51
N ASN A 496 16.22 -15.66 -8.24
CA ASN A 496 17.23 -14.78 -7.69
C ASN A 496 17.30 -13.37 -8.32
N SER A 497 16.26 -12.93 -9.05
CA SER A 497 16.24 -11.56 -9.61
C SER A 497 15.99 -10.51 -8.53
N VAL A 498 16.70 -9.38 -8.63
CA VAL A 498 16.35 -8.20 -7.84
C VAL A 498 15.08 -7.56 -8.39
N VAL A 499 14.21 -7.06 -7.51
CA VAL A 499 13.04 -6.26 -7.87
C VAL A 499 13.21 -4.85 -7.33
N LYS A 500 12.98 -3.84 -8.18
CA LYS A 500 13.22 -2.43 -7.84
C LYS A 500 12.54 -1.97 -6.55
N GLY A 501 11.32 -2.45 -6.27
CA GLY A 501 10.56 -2.12 -5.06
C GLY A 501 11.20 -2.66 -3.76
N ASN A 502 12.00 -3.71 -3.86
CA ASN A 502 12.72 -4.32 -2.73
C ASN A 502 14.13 -3.75 -2.55
N TYR A 503 14.63 -2.94 -3.49
CA TYR A 503 15.97 -2.36 -3.41
C TYR A 503 16.09 -1.40 -2.23
N LYS A 504 16.94 -1.74 -1.24
CA LYS A 504 17.10 -0.99 0.02
C LYS A 504 15.77 -0.73 0.75
N ALA A 505 14.76 -1.56 0.48
CA ALA A 505 13.51 -1.55 1.21
C ALA A 505 13.75 -1.99 2.66
N LYS A 506 12.87 -1.57 3.57
CA LYS A 506 12.97 -2.00 4.98
C LYS A 506 12.38 -3.40 5.12
N GLY A 507 13.17 -4.32 5.64
CA GLY A 507 12.78 -5.70 5.91
C GLY A 507 12.80 -6.03 7.40
N LEU A 508 11.83 -6.83 7.87
CA LEU A 508 11.86 -7.47 9.19
C LEU A 508 11.89 -8.98 8.99
N VAL A 509 13.00 -9.62 9.38
CA VAL A 509 13.18 -11.08 9.23
C VAL A 509 12.43 -11.80 10.34
N ILE A 510 11.60 -12.77 9.96
CA ILE A 510 10.78 -13.57 10.89
C ILE A 510 11.44 -14.92 11.11
N TYR A 511 12.08 -15.06 12.27
CA TYR A 511 12.70 -16.32 12.70
C TYR A 511 11.66 -17.23 13.35
N THR A 512 11.22 -18.25 12.60
CA THR A 512 10.25 -19.23 13.12
C THR A 512 10.91 -20.31 13.98
N ASP A 513 12.20 -20.58 13.76
CA ASP A 513 13.00 -21.42 14.64
C ASP A 513 13.55 -20.58 15.81
N LYS A 514 13.17 -20.93 17.05
CA LYS A 514 13.62 -20.24 18.26
C LYS A 514 15.12 -20.41 18.53
N ALA A 515 15.75 -21.46 17.99
CA ALA A 515 17.18 -21.68 18.11
C ALA A 515 17.99 -20.84 17.10
N ALA A 516 17.36 -20.45 15.99
CA ALA A 516 17.92 -19.53 15.01
C ALA A 516 17.70 -18.07 15.45
N ALA A 517 18.35 -17.64 16.52
CA ALA A 517 18.35 -16.24 16.91
C ALA A 517 19.12 -15.41 15.86
N GLY A 518 18.46 -14.41 15.27
CA GLY A 518 19.07 -13.47 14.35
C GLY A 518 18.61 -12.03 14.60
N ASN A 519 18.99 -11.10 13.73
CA ASN A 519 18.64 -9.69 13.90
C ASN A 519 17.13 -9.48 13.79
N THR A 520 16.52 -8.99 14.87
CA THR A 520 15.07 -8.74 14.96
C THR A 520 14.71 -7.26 14.84
N ASP A 521 15.67 -6.42 14.47
CA ASP A 521 15.44 -5.05 14.02
C ASP A 521 15.27 -4.99 12.49
N LEU A 522 14.85 -3.83 12.01
CA LEU A 522 14.76 -3.59 10.57
C LEU A 522 16.13 -3.66 9.90
N ILE A 523 16.17 -4.28 8.73
CA ILE A 523 17.31 -4.28 7.82
C ILE A 523 16.98 -3.47 6.57
N ASP A 524 18.00 -2.92 5.92
CA ASP A 524 17.91 -2.56 4.50
C ASP A 524 18.17 -3.83 3.69
N ILE A 525 17.22 -4.24 2.85
CA ILE A 525 17.35 -5.47 2.08
C ILE A 525 18.55 -5.35 1.12
N PRO A 526 19.60 -6.16 1.30
CA PRO A 526 20.75 -6.16 0.41
C PRO A 526 20.42 -6.93 -0.86
N ILE A 527 20.92 -6.42 -1.99
CA ILE A 527 20.72 -7.06 -3.31
C ILE A 527 22.02 -7.61 -3.89
N VAL A 528 23.09 -7.65 -3.08
CA VAL A 528 24.46 -7.94 -3.55
C VAL A 528 24.62 -9.37 -4.12
N ASN A 529 23.74 -10.29 -3.71
CA ASN A 529 23.74 -11.68 -4.16
C ASN A 529 22.64 -11.97 -5.18
N ASN A 530 21.84 -10.96 -5.55
CA ASN A 530 20.77 -11.07 -6.53
C ASN A 530 21.25 -10.75 -7.95
N THR A 531 20.61 -11.37 -8.93
CA THR A 531 20.78 -11.06 -10.35
C THR A 531 20.23 -9.66 -10.63
N LYS A 532 21.10 -8.77 -11.10
CA LYS A 532 20.75 -7.42 -11.54
C LYS A 532 19.92 -7.42 -12.82
N SER A 533 19.16 -6.35 -13.04
CA SER A 533 18.50 -6.11 -14.32
C SER A 533 19.52 -5.56 -15.31
N THR A 534 19.76 -6.32 -16.38
CA THR A 534 20.70 -5.92 -17.45
C THR A 534 19.99 -6.01 -18.79
N PHE A 535 20.23 -5.00 -19.62
CA PHE A 535 19.66 -4.92 -20.96
C PHE A 535 20.80 -4.82 -21.99
N LYS A 536 20.97 -5.87 -22.80
CA LYS A 536 21.98 -5.91 -23.86
C LYS A 536 21.31 -5.95 -25.22
N THR A 537 21.70 -5.02 -26.09
CA THR A 537 21.18 -4.88 -27.46
C THR A 537 22.31 -4.97 -28.48
N ILE A 538 22.06 -5.66 -29.59
CA ILE A 538 22.95 -5.72 -30.74
C ILE A 538 22.11 -5.48 -32.00
N SER A 539 22.39 -4.42 -32.73
CA SER A 539 21.65 -4.04 -33.94
C SER A 539 22.56 -4.03 -35.17
N GLU A 540 22.18 -4.76 -36.22
CA GLU A 540 22.70 -4.58 -37.56
C GLU A 540 21.77 -3.65 -38.33
N VAL A 541 22.31 -2.53 -38.82
CA VAL A 541 21.55 -1.48 -39.51
C VAL A 541 22.07 -1.34 -40.92
N ASN A 542 21.18 -1.47 -41.90
CA ASN A 542 21.50 -1.34 -43.31
C ASN A 542 20.76 -0.13 -43.89
N ILE A 543 21.51 0.84 -44.41
CA ILE A 543 20.96 2.06 -45.00
C ILE A 543 20.94 1.91 -46.52
N ASN A 544 19.76 2.05 -47.12
CA ASN A 544 19.59 2.04 -48.57
C ASN A 544 18.62 3.14 -49.01
N GLY A 545 19.17 4.28 -49.44
CA GLY A 545 18.37 5.46 -49.76
C GLY A 545 17.61 5.98 -48.53
N ASP A 546 16.29 6.04 -48.63
CA ASP A 546 15.41 6.48 -47.54
C ASP A 546 15.01 5.32 -46.60
N LEU A 547 15.26 4.07 -47.00
CA LEU A 547 14.94 2.89 -46.22
C LEU A 547 16.11 2.49 -45.34
N GLN A 548 15.86 2.39 -44.04
CA GLN A 548 16.77 1.81 -43.06
C GLN A 548 16.17 0.49 -42.57
N SER A 549 16.93 -0.61 -42.70
CA SER A 549 16.51 -1.95 -42.29
C SER A 549 17.34 -2.42 -41.10
N PHE A 550 16.66 -2.90 -40.07
CA PHE A 550 17.24 -3.27 -38.79
C PHE A 550 17.03 -4.75 -38.49
N SER A 551 18.08 -5.41 -38.02
CA SER A 551 18.01 -6.69 -37.30
C SER A 551 18.58 -6.46 -35.90
N THR A 552 17.71 -6.45 -34.89
CA THR A 552 18.06 -6.11 -33.51
C THR A 552 17.85 -7.30 -32.59
N LYS A 553 18.92 -7.78 -31.98
CA LYS A 553 18.90 -8.85 -30.97
C LYS A 553 19.01 -8.25 -29.58
N GLN A 554 18.10 -8.64 -28.69
CA GLN A 554 18.07 -8.18 -27.30
C GLN A 554 18.24 -9.38 -26.36
N PHE A 555 19.01 -9.16 -25.29
CA PHE A 555 19.28 -10.10 -24.22
C PHE A 555 18.92 -9.41 -22.90
N VAL A 556 17.93 -9.95 -22.21
CA VAL A 556 17.35 -9.34 -21.01
C VAL A 556 17.51 -10.25 -19.80
N MET A 557 17.91 -9.66 -18.67
CA MET A 557 18.16 -10.36 -17.40
C MET A 557 17.45 -9.65 -16.24
N GLY A 558 17.35 -10.33 -15.09
CA GLY A 558 16.77 -9.77 -13.86
C GLY A 558 15.27 -9.47 -14.00
N GLN A 559 14.82 -8.38 -13.37
CA GLN A 559 13.40 -8.00 -13.36
C GLN A 559 12.83 -7.81 -14.77
N THR A 560 13.62 -7.29 -15.71
CA THR A 560 13.15 -7.01 -17.07
C THR A 560 12.86 -8.28 -17.87
N LYS A 561 13.57 -9.37 -17.60
CA LYS A 561 13.24 -10.67 -18.19
C LYS A 561 11.82 -11.12 -17.83
N SER A 562 11.28 -10.71 -16.68
CA SER A 562 9.89 -11.00 -16.31
C SER A 562 8.88 -10.47 -17.34
N TYR A 563 9.00 -9.19 -17.71
CA TYR A 563 8.16 -8.59 -18.74
C TYR A 563 8.23 -9.37 -20.05
N TYR A 564 9.43 -9.72 -20.51
CA TYR A 564 9.58 -10.44 -21.78
C TYR A 564 9.16 -11.92 -21.69
N ASN A 565 9.26 -12.54 -20.53
CA ASN A 565 8.69 -13.86 -20.28
C ASN A 565 7.16 -13.84 -20.47
N ASP A 566 6.47 -12.79 -20.01
CA ASP A 566 5.02 -12.58 -20.27
C ASP A 566 4.74 -12.23 -21.74
N PHE A 567 5.52 -11.31 -22.31
CA PHE A 567 5.41 -10.86 -23.70
C PHE A 567 5.47 -12.00 -24.73
N PHE A 568 6.28 -13.04 -24.44
CA PHE A 568 6.42 -14.22 -25.27
C PHE A 568 5.51 -15.39 -24.87
N GLN A 569 4.51 -15.19 -23.99
CA GLN A 569 3.51 -16.22 -23.70
C GLN A 569 2.69 -16.58 -24.95
N ASP A 570 2.20 -17.82 -24.99
CA ASP A 570 1.50 -18.36 -26.16
C ASP A 570 0.11 -17.73 -26.32
N SER A 571 -0.42 -17.11 -25.27
CA SER A 571 -1.63 -16.29 -25.29
C SER A 571 -1.45 -14.95 -26.01
N GLN A 572 -0.20 -14.50 -26.21
CA GLN A 572 0.10 -13.25 -26.91
C GLN A 572 0.31 -13.49 -28.41
N THR A 573 -0.39 -12.73 -29.25
CA THR A 573 -0.31 -12.88 -30.70
C THR A 573 0.93 -12.23 -31.28
N ASP A 574 1.35 -12.66 -32.47
CA ASP A 574 2.43 -12.01 -33.21
C ASP A 574 2.10 -10.54 -33.53
N GLU A 575 0.84 -10.22 -33.82
CA GLU A 575 0.39 -8.86 -34.10
C GLU A 575 0.52 -7.95 -32.86
N TYR A 576 0.12 -8.46 -31.67
CA TYR A 576 0.34 -7.77 -30.41
C TYR A 576 1.82 -7.46 -30.19
N ARG A 577 2.69 -8.46 -30.38
CA ARG A 577 4.14 -8.29 -30.21
C ARG A 577 4.71 -7.24 -31.18
N LYS A 578 4.31 -7.27 -32.45
CA LYS A 578 4.75 -6.29 -33.45
C LYS A 578 4.32 -4.88 -33.06
N LYS A 579 3.03 -4.69 -32.74
CA LYS A 579 2.50 -3.39 -32.35
C LYS A 579 3.20 -2.81 -31.12
N ASN A 580 3.43 -3.63 -30.11
CA ASN A 580 4.14 -3.20 -28.90
C ASN A 580 5.58 -2.76 -29.20
N MET A 581 6.30 -3.49 -30.06
CA MET A 581 7.64 -3.11 -30.50
C MET A 581 7.63 -1.86 -31.40
N GLU A 582 6.59 -1.65 -32.21
CA GLU A 582 6.42 -0.41 -33.00
C GLU A 582 6.23 0.80 -32.10
N GLU A 583 5.43 0.67 -31.03
CA GLU A 583 5.23 1.71 -30.02
C GLU A 583 6.53 1.99 -29.23
N GLU A 584 7.16 0.95 -28.67
CA GLU A 584 8.37 1.07 -27.84
C GLU A 584 9.55 1.67 -28.64
N TYR A 585 9.88 1.10 -29.81
CA TYR A 585 10.97 1.63 -30.63
C TYR A 585 10.60 2.96 -31.28
N GLY A 586 9.33 3.20 -31.58
CA GLY A 586 8.88 4.47 -32.14
C GLY A 586 9.02 5.63 -31.16
N GLU A 587 8.67 5.41 -29.90
CA GLU A 587 8.87 6.38 -28.81
C GLU A 587 10.36 6.65 -28.56
N VAL A 588 11.18 5.59 -28.52
CA VAL A 588 12.62 5.73 -28.28
C VAL A 588 13.33 6.43 -29.44
N LEU A 589 13.06 6.04 -30.69
CA LEU A 589 13.73 6.61 -31.85
C LEU A 589 13.10 7.92 -32.36
N ASP A 590 11.92 8.28 -31.87
CA ASP A 590 11.11 9.40 -32.38
C ASP A 590 10.82 9.22 -33.89
N LYS A 591 10.36 8.02 -34.27
CA LYS A 591 10.13 7.59 -35.65
C LYS A 591 8.92 6.67 -35.77
N VAL A 592 8.34 6.61 -36.96
CA VAL A 592 7.38 5.56 -37.31
C VAL A 592 8.15 4.30 -37.69
N ILE A 593 7.89 3.21 -36.97
CA ILE A 593 8.55 1.92 -37.15
C ILE A 593 7.59 0.97 -37.86
N SER A 594 8.08 0.20 -38.83
CA SER A 594 7.35 -0.94 -39.41
C SER A 594 8.03 -2.23 -38.97
N VAL A 595 7.49 -2.92 -37.97
CA VAL A 595 8.05 -4.19 -37.50
C VAL A 595 7.65 -5.33 -38.45
N LYS A 596 8.64 -6.07 -38.94
CA LYS A 596 8.46 -7.23 -39.82
C LYS A 596 8.28 -8.50 -39.01
N SER A 597 9.13 -8.73 -38.01
CA SER A 597 9.06 -9.90 -37.15
C SER A 597 9.59 -9.61 -35.73
N VAL A 598 9.06 -10.35 -34.77
CA VAL A 598 9.51 -10.38 -33.37
C VAL A 598 9.62 -11.85 -32.98
N LYS A 599 10.83 -12.37 -32.83
CA LYS A 599 11.09 -13.81 -32.66
C LYS A 599 11.84 -14.06 -31.36
N LEU A 600 11.26 -14.87 -30.49
CA LEU A 600 11.99 -15.46 -29.36
C LEU A 600 13.09 -16.38 -29.92
N ILE A 601 14.32 -16.20 -29.44
CA ILE A 601 15.45 -17.08 -29.75
C ILE A 601 15.52 -18.18 -28.69
N GLU A 602 15.67 -17.80 -27.41
CA GLU A 602 15.78 -18.73 -26.29
C GLU A 602 15.51 -18.05 -24.94
N GLY A 603 15.44 -18.84 -23.86
CA GLY A 603 15.49 -18.33 -22.50
C GLY A 603 14.16 -17.88 -21.88
N LYS A 604 13.00 -18.35 -22.38
CA LYS A 604 11.65 -18.16 -21.77
C LYS A 604 11.47 -18.92 -20.43
N ASP A 605 12.55 -19.34 -19.79
CA ASP A 605 12.55 -20.02 -18.50
C ASP A 605 12.69 -19.02 -17.33
N LEU A 606 12.65 -19.54 -16.10
CA LEU A 606 12.84 -18.76 -14.89
C LEU A 606 14.29 -18.83 -14.37
N THR A 607 15.26 -19.27 -15.17
CA THR A 607 16.67 -19.27 -14.75
C THR A 607 17.24 -17.85 -14.80
N SER A 608 18.34 -17.60 -14.10
CA SER A 608 19.05 -16.31 -14.15
C SER A 608 19.71 -16.00 -15.51
N LYS A 609 19.72 -16.95 -16.46
CA LYS A 609 20.25 -16.76 -17.81
C LYS A 609 19.38 -15.78 -18.61
N PRO A 610 19.95 -15.06 -19.59
CA PRO A 610 19.19 -14.09 -20.38
C PRO A 610 18.07 -14.76 -21.19
N LEU A 611 16.96 -14.04 -21.36
CA LEU A 611 16.03 -14.27 -22.46
C LEU A 611 16.56 -13.52 -23.68
N ALA A 612 16.62 -14.20 -24.83
CA ALA A 612 17.10 -13.62 -26.08
C ALA A 612 15.99 -13.59 -27.14
N PHE A 613 15.84 -12.47 -27.84
CA PHE A 613 14.91 -12.34 -28.95
C PHE A 613 15.43 -11.39 -30.04
N GLU A 614 14.85 -11.50 -31.22
CA GLU A 614 15.20 -10.70 -32.41
C GLU A 614 13.99 -9.93 -32.91
N VAL A 615 14.21 -8.66 -33.25
CA VAL A 615 13.24 -7.79 -33.91
C VAL A 615 13.80 -7.36 -35.25
N GLU A 616 13.07 -7.67 -36.33
CA GLU A 616 13.36 -7.16 -37.67
C GLU A 616 12.37 -6.05 -37.98
N TYR A 617 12.87 -4.87 -38.35
CA TYR A 617 12.00 -3.72 -38.62
C TYR A 617 12.64 -2.76 -39.63
N ASN A 618 11.79 -1.90 -40.18
CA ASN A 618 12.20 -0.85 -41.10
C ASN A 618 11.80 0.52 -40.58
N ILE A 619 12.62 1.51 -40.88
CA ILE A 619 12.32 2.93 -40.73
C ILE A 619 12.43 3.56 -42.11
N ASN A 620 11.42 4.32 -42.49
CA ASN A 620 11.50 5.17 -43.67
C ASN A 620 11.88 6.58 -43.22
N ASP A 621 13.18 6.89 -43.28
CA ASP A 621 13.72 8.15 -42.80
C ASP A 621 14.78 8.65 -43.78
N LYS A 622 14.43 9.73 -44.48
CA LYS A 622 15.29 10.36 -45.47
C LYS A 622 16.47 11.05 -44.78
N PRO A 623 17.73 10.63 -45.02
CA PRO A 623 18.87 11.28 -44.41
C PRO A 623 18.94 12.76 -44.83
N GLN A 624 19.13 13.64 -43.84
CA GLN A 624 19.40 15.05 -44.12
C GLN A 624 20.67 15.16 -44.95
N SER A 625 20.72 16.11 -45.89
CA SER A 625 21.82 16.22 -46.85
C SER A 625 22.39 17.63 -46.87
N VAL A 626 23.71 17.73 -46.88
CA VAL A 626 24.47 18.97 -47.09
C VAL A 626 25.37 18.76 -48.30
N GLY A 627 24.91 19.20 -49.48
CA GLY A 627 25.55 18.82 -50.75
C GLY A 627 25.48 17.30 -50.98
N SER A 628 26.64 16.66 -51.19
CA SER A 628 26.74 15.20 -51.30
C SER A 628 26.86 14.48 -49.93
N LEU A 629 27.10 15.22 -48.85
CA LEU A 629 27.21 14.65 -47.51
C LEU A 629 25.81 14.29 -46.99
N LYS A 630 25.65 13.06 -46.55
CA LYS A 630 24.48 12.59 -45.82
C LYS A 630 24.78 12.61 -44.33
N ILE A 631 23.82 13.09 -43.54
CA ILE A 631 23.92 13.12 -42.08
C ILE A 631 22.76 12.36 -41.44
N MET A 632 23.06 11.67 -40.34
CA MET A 632 22.06 10.92 -39.59
C MET A 632 22.40 10.85 -38.10
N LYS A 633 21.39 10.60 -37.28
CA LYS A 633 21.57 10.24 -35.87
C LYS A 633 21.88 8.75 -35.74
N ILE A 634 22.56 8.36 -34.67
CA ILE A 634 22.79 6.96 -34.35
C ILE A 634 21.47 6.38 -33.81
N PRO A 635 20.93 5.31 -34.41
CA PRO A 635 19.60 4.80 -34.05
C PRO A 635 19.67 3.85 -32.86
N PHE A 636 19.94 4.38 -31.66
CA PHE A 636 19.88 3.59 -30.42
C PHE A 636 18.43 3.27 -30.05
N VAL A 637 18.13 2.01 -29.72
CA VAL A 637 16.79 1.57 -29.29
C VAL A 637 16.62 1.54 -27.77
N THR A 638 17.59 2.03 -27.02
CA THR A 638 17.48 2.23 -25.57
C THR A 638 17.95 3.64 -25.16
N LYS A 639 17.41 4.17 -24.06
CA LYS A 639 17.78 5.47 -23.48
C LYS A 639 18.04 5.34 -21.97
N PRO A 640 19.30 5.14 -21.55
CA PRO A 640 19.63 5.08 -20.12
C PRO A 640 19.36 6.42 -19.40
N PHE A 641 19.55 7.53 -20.08
CA PHE A 641 19.37 8.88 -19.54
C PHE A 641 18.46 9.72 -20.44
N THR A 642 17.35 10.23 -19.91
CA THR A 642 16.42 11.14 -20.61
C THR A 642 16.40 12.52 -19.96
N LYS A 643 15.82 13.51 -20.65
CA LYS A 643 15.66 14.87 -20.10
C LYS A 643 14.70 14.90 -18.89
N ASP A 644 13.81 13.93 -18.74
CA ASP A 644 12.78 13.94 -17.70
C ASP A 644 13.38 13.89 -16.29
N VAL A 645 14.47 13.15 -16.10
CA VAL A 645 15.17 13.05 -14.80
C VAL A 645 15.87 14.36 -14.42
N VAL A 646 16.07 15.26 -15.39
CA VAL A 646 16.77 16.55 -15.24
C VAL A 646 15.97 17.75 -15.78
N ALA A 647 14.64 17.64 -15.82
CA ALA A 647 13.77 18.61 -16.48
C ALA A 647 13.67 19.98 -15.79
N THR A 648 14.22 20.15 -14.59
CA THR A 648 14.15 21.40 -13.81
C THR A 648 15.52 22.05 -13.70
N GLU A 649 15.58 23.37 -13.48
CA GLU A 649 16.86 24.06 -13.26
C GLU A 649 17.41 23.79 -11.86
N ASN A 650 16.54 23.82 -10.86
CA ASN A 650 16.87 23.58 -9.46
C ASN A 650 15.82 22.66 -8.84
N ARG A 651 16.21 21.94 -7.80
CA ARG A 651 15.33 21.04 -7.05
C ARG A 651 15.34 21.33 -5.56
N THR A 652 14.19 21.12 -4.94
CA THR A 652 14.00 21.21 -3.49
C THR A 652 13.94 19.84 -2.83
N SER A 653 13.77 18.77 -3.62
CA SER A 653 13.73 17.38 -3.14
C SER A 653 14.80 16.49 -3.77
N ASP A 654 15.12 15.40 -3.08
CA ASP A 654 15.90 14.29 -3.63
C ASP A 654 15.19 13.64 -4.83
N ILE A 655 15.95 12.98 -5.71
CA ILE A 655 15.45 12.09 -6.76
C ILE A 655 15.47 10.66 -6.23
N GLN A 656 14.30 10.02 -6.18
CA GLN A 656 14.17 8.58 -5.95
C GLN A 656 14.41 7.83 -7.27
N TYR A 657 15.67 7.43 -7.51
CA TYR A 657 16.12 7.01 -8.84
C TYR A 657 15.45 5.71 -9.33
N THR A 658 15.01 4.84 -8.43
CA THR A 658 14.20 3.63 -8.74
C THR A 658 12.82 3.95 -9.34
N LYS A 659 12.33 5.19 -9.22
CA LYS A 659 11.12 5.65 -9.91
C LYS A 659 11.37 5.96 -11.39
N TYR A 660 12.60 6.30 -11.75
CA TYR A 660 13.03 6.61 -13.11
C TYR A 660 13.57 5.35 -13.81
N GLU A 661 14.52 4.67 -13.19
CA GLU A 661 15.32 3.61 -13.82
C GLU A 661 14.84 2.19 -13.45
N LYS A 662 14.81 1.29 -14.44
CA LYS A 662 14.46 -0.13 -14.30
C LYS A 662 15.64 -1.08 -14.55
N GLN A 663 16.74 -0.61 -15.13
CA GLN A 663 17.96 -1.37 -15.37
C GLN A 663 19.07 -0.95 -14.42
N ASN A 664 20.00 -1.86 -14.17
CA ASN A 664 21.25 -1.52 -13.51
C ASN A 664 22.37 -1.29 -14.53
N ASP A 665 22.28 -1.96 -15.68
CA ASP A 665 23.33 -1.94 -16.70
C ASP A 665 22.69 -1.98 -18.10
N TYR A 666 23.17 -1.10 -18.98
CA TYR A 666 22.88 -1.10 -20.40
C TYR A 666 24.14 -1.40 -21.20
N PHE A 667 24.00 -2.25 -22.22
CA PHE A 667 25.03 -2.47 -23.24
C PHE A 667 24.36 -2.43 -24.61
N GLU A 668 24.85 -1.60 -25.53
CA GLU A 668 24.30 -1.54 -26.88
C GLU A 668 25.40 -1.48 -27.93
N GLU A 669 25.32 -2.38 -28.91
CA GLU A 669 26.16 -2.37 -30.10
C GLU A 669 25.31 -2.07 -31.33
N VAL A 670 25.77 -1.13 -32.15
CA VAL A 670 25.18 -0.80 -33.45
C VAL A 670 26.24 -1.01 -34.54
N TYR A 671 25.96 -1.92 -35.47
CA TYR A 671 26.74 -2.11 -36.69
C TYR A 671 26.04 -1.37 -37.82
N LEU A 672 26.54 -0.20 -38.16
CA LEU A 672 25.95 0.69 -39.16
C LEU A 672 26.62 0.47 -40.52
N ASN A 673 25.84 0.00 -41.49
CA ASN A 673 26.28 -0.23 -42.87
C ASN A 673 25.65 0.81 -43.79
N ILE A 674 26.51 1.56 -44.47
CA ILE A 674 26.13 2.51 -45.53
C ILE A 674 26.32 1.84 -46.91
N PRO A 675 25.69 2.38 -47.98
CA PRO A 675 25.79 1.80 -49.32
C PRO A 675 27.22 1.56 -49.79
N GLU A 676 27.42 0.51 -50.58
CA GLU A 676 28.71 0.23 -51.20
C GLU A 676 29.19 1.43 -52.04
N GLY A 677 30.49 1.72 -51.98
CA GLY A 677 31.10 2.88 -52.64
C GLY A 677 31.08 4.18 -51.83
N MET A 678 30.27 4.26 -50.76
CA MET A 678 30.30 5.38 -49.82
C MET A 678 31.31 5.15 -48.69
N LYS A 679 31.69 6.22 -48.00
CA LYS A 679 32.51 6.15 -46.79
C LYS A 679 32.05 7.12 -45.70
N PHE A 680 32.26 6.72 -44.45
CA PHE A 680 32.15 7.65 -43.32
C PHE A 680 33.22 8.74 -43.43
N ILE A 681 32.81 10.00 -43.23
CA ILE A 681 33.67 11.19 -43.33
C ILE A 681 33.89 11.80 -41.95
N GLU A 682 32.80 11.92 -41.19
CA GLU A 682 32.81 12.50 -39.86
C GLU A 682 32.26 11.45 -38.89
N ILE A 683 33.13 10.97 -38.01
CA ILE A 683 32.80 10.05 -36.93
C ILE A 683 33.06 10.78 -35.62
N PRO A 684 32.08 10.85 -34.70
CA PRO A 684 32.30 11.51 -33.42
C PRO A 684 33.40 10.85 -32.59
N GLU A 685 33.95 11.61 -31.64
CA GLU A 685 34.97 11.10 -30.73
C GLU A 685 34.35 10.17 -29.68
N SER A 686 35.05 9.07 -29.39
CA SER A 686 34.71 8.20 -28.27
C SER A 686 34.83 8.95 -26.95
N LYS A 687 33.89 8.72 -26.03
CA LYS A 687 33.79 9.48 -24.79
C LYS A 687 33.43 8.58 -23.62
N ALA A 688 33.99 8.89 -22.46
CA ALA A 688 33.64 8.28 -21.18
C ALA A 688 33.27 9.40 -20.21
N LEU A 689 32.14 9.23 -19.52
CA LEU A 689 31.59 10.15 -18.54
C LEU A 689 31.30 9.37 -17.27
N ALA A 690 31.49 10.03 -16.12
CA ALA A 690 31.16 9.43 -14.83
C ALA A 690 30.65 10.48 -13.86
N TYR A 691 29.77 10.04 -12.97
CA TYR A 691 29.27 10.81 -11.84
C TYR A 691 29.02 9.85 -10.69
N ASN A 692 29.82 9.91 -9.63
CA ASN A 692 29.83 8.90 -8.55
C ASN A 692 29.91 7.46 -9.15
N ASP A 693 28.93 6.61 -8.82
CA ASP A 693 28.83 5.24 -9.32
C ASP A 693 28.15 5.14 -10.70
N PHE A 694 27.60 6.24 -11.22
CA PHE A 694 27.04 6.29 -12.58
C PHE A 694 28.17 6.39 -13.59
N LYS A 695 28.10 5.58 -14.64
CA LYS A 695 29.08 5.58 -15.72
C LYS A 695 28.40 5.54 -17.06
N TYR A 696 29.02 6.19 -18.03
CA TYR A 696 28.61 6.15 -19.41
C TYR A 696 29.85 6.09 -20.30
N SER A 697 29.80 5.26 -21.34
CA SER A 697 30.83 5.28 -22.37
C SER A 697 30.23 4.99 -23.73
N ILE A 698 30.77 5.65 -24.76
CA ILE A 698 30.48 5.39 -26.16
C ILE A 698 31.80 5.29 -26.92
N ASN A 699 31.93 4.26 -27.75
CA ASN A 699 33.11 4.01 -28.55
C ASN A 699 32.75 3.79 -30.02
N TYR A 700 33.51 4.38 -30.92
CA TYR A 700 33.37 4.26 -32.36
C TYR A 700 34.56 3.50 -32.95
N SER A 701 34.28 2.45 -33.73
CA SER A 701 35.30 1.64 -34.38
C SER A 701 34.94 1.43 -35.85
N LEU A 702 35.67 2.11 -36.74
CA LEU A 702 35.51 1.95 -38.19
C LEU A 702 36.11 0.61 -38.63
N GLU A 703 35.25 -0.38 -38.91
CA GLU A 703 35.69 -1.72 -39.34
C GLU A 703 36.05 -1.75 -40.82
N LYS A 704 35.28 -1.00 -41.63
CA LYS A 704 35.47 -0.81 -43.07
C LYS A 704 35.02 0.60 -43.44
N ASN A 705 35.41 1.08 -44.62
CA ASN A 705 34.97 2.40 -45.12
C ASN A 705 33.44 2.60 -45.03
N ASN A 706 32.66 1.55 -45.27
CA ASN A 706 31.20 1.56 -45.24
C ASN A 706 30.58 0.83 -44.03
N ARG A 707 31.36 0.45 -43.01
CA ARG A 707 30.86 -0.22 -41.81
C ARG A 707 31.47 0.34 -40.53
N LEU A 708 30.62 0.91 -39.69
CA LEU A 708 30.97 1.50 -38.40
C LEU A 708 30.36 0.68 -37.27
N LYS A 709 31.18 0.21 -36.33
CA LYS A 709 30.73 -0.36 -35.07
C LYS A 709 30.68 0.73 -34.00
N ILE A 710 29.52 0.94 -33.40
CA ILE A 710 29.34 1.81 -32.23
C ILE A 710 29.03 0.91 -31.03
N THR A 711 29.74 1.11 -29.92
CA THR A 711 29.48 0.39 -28.66
C THR A 711 29.23 1.39 -27.54
N ARG A 712 28.08 1.29 -26.90
CA ARG A 712 27.68 2.10 -25.76
C ARG A 712 27.47 1.24 -24.52
N LYS A 713 27.88 1.75 -23.36
CA LYS A 713 27.62 1.16 -22.04
C LYS A 713 27.16 2.23 -21.06
N ALA A 714 26.18 1.90 -20.22
CA ALA A 714 25.77 2.75 -19.11
C ALA A 714 25.55 1.92 -17.84
N ASP A 715 26.18 2.35 -16.75
CA ASP A 715 25.96 1.79 -15.41
C ASP A 715 25.01 2.76 -14.68
N THR A 716 23.82 2.27 -14.34
CA THR A 716 22.71 3.05 -13.77
C THR A 716 22.33 2.51 -12.38
N PRO A 717 23.20 2.67 -11.36
CA PRO A 717 22.90 2.19 -10.02
C PRO A 717 21.64 2.86 -9.48
N TRP A 718 20.83 2.12 -8.75
CA TRP A 718 19.55 2.60 -8.20
C TRP A 718 19.69 3.51 -6.96
N ASN A 719 20.85 4.10 -6.74
CA ASN A 719 21.06 5.03 -5.63
C ASN A 719 20.28 6.34 -5.89
N ASN A 720 19.58 6.83 -4.88
CA ASN A 720 18.91 8.13 -4.94
C ASN A 720 19.92 9.27 -5.09
N ILE A 721 19.53 10.32 -5.80
CA ILE A 721 20.34 11.55 -5.97
C ILE A 721 19.85 12.58 -4.97
N LYS A 722 20.76 13.08 -4.12
CA LYS A 722 20.41 14.13 -3.15
C LYS A 722 20.16 15.46 -3.86
N LYS A 723 19.27 16.31 -3.33
CA LYS A 723 19.01 17.63 -3.93
C LYS A 723 20.29 18.47 -4.08
N GLU A 724 21.22 18.37 -3.14
CA GLU A 724 22.52 19.07 -3.20
C GLU A 724 23.43 18.55 -4.32
N GLN A 725 23.22 17.31 -4.73
CA GLN A 725 23.97 16.65 -5.79
C GLN A 725 23.37 16.88 -7.18
N TYR A 726 22.14 17.40 -7.24
CA TYR A 726 21.40 17.55 -8.49
C TYR A 726 22.14 18.35 -9.58
N PRO A 727 22.83 19.47 -9.29
CA PRO A 727 23.51 20.24 -10.33
C PRO A 727 24.58 19.43 -11.08
N GLU A 728 25.38 18.64 -10.36
CA GLU A 728 26.43 17.80 -10.96
C GLU A 728 25.82 16.62 -11.73
N PHE A 729 24.79 16.00 -11.17
CA PHE A 729 24.06 14.93 -11.84
C PHE A 729 23.37 15.41 -13.14
N LYS A 730 22.76 16.61 -13.10
CA LYS A 730 22.15 17.26 -14.27
C LYS A 730 23.17 17.46 -15.38
N LYS A 731 24.32 18.05 -15.04
CA LYS A 731 25.41 18.23 -16.00
C LYS A 731 25.86 16.90 -16.62
N PHE A 732 26.04 15.85 -15.81
CA PHE A 732 26.40 14.52 -16.31
C PHE A 732 25.37 13.98 -17.31
N VAL A 733 24.07 14.03 -16.98
CA VAL A 733 22.99 13.57 -17.86
C VAL A 733 22.94 14.39 -19.16
N GLU A 734 23.05 15.72 -19.06
CA GLU A 734 23.07 16.60 -20.23
C GLU A 734 24.29 16.31 -21.12
N ASP A 735 25.47 16.10 -20.53
CA ASP A 735 26.68 15.73 -21.26
C ASP A 735 26.52 14.37 -21.97
N VAL A 736 25.85 13.39 -21.34
CA VAL A 736 25.50 12.11 -21.97
C VAL A 736 24.54 12.33 -23.15
N ILE A 737 23.43 13.05 -22.94
CA ILE A 737 22.44 13.34 -23.99
C ILE A 737 23.07 14.11 -25.15
N ASN A 738 23.95 15.07 -24.88
CA ASN A 738 24.67 15.82 -25.90
C ASN A 738 25.61 14.92 -26.69
N THR A 739 26.27 13.97 -26.01
CA THR A 739 27.13 12.98 -26.66
C THR A 739 26.32 12.07 -27.58
N GLU A 740 25.13 11.64 -27.17
CA GLU A 740 24.24 10.79 -27.99
C GLU A 740 23.60 11.51 -29.17
N ASN A 741 23.40 12.83 -29.06
CA ASN A 741 22.85 13.65 -30.13
C ASN A 741 23.86 14.00 -31.23
N GLN A 742 25.12 13.57 -31.11
CA GLN A 742 26.10 13.74 -32.18
C GLN A 742 25.67 12.99 -33.44
N ILE A 743 25.87 13.62 -34.59
CA ILE A 743 25.47 13.11 -35.90
C ILE A 743 26.65 12.47 -36.62
N LEU A 744 26.36 11.43 -37.40
CA LEU A 744 27.31 10.79 -38.31
C LEU A 744 27.21 11.41 -39.69
N GLY A 745 28.36 11.56 -40.38
CA GLY A 745 28.42 12.02 -41.77
C GLY A 745 29.03 10.99 -42.70
N TYR A 746 28.40 10.72 -43.84
CA TYR A 746 28.93 9.84 -44.90
C TYR A 746 28.66 10.37 -46.30
N LYS A 747 29.49 9.99 -47.28
CA LYS A 747 29.32 10.39 -48.69
C LYS A 747 29.86 9.37 -49.67
#